data_AF-A0A3M0XHN1-F1
#
_entry.id   AF-A0A3M0XHN1-F1
#
_cell.length_a   1.000
_cell.length_b   1.000
_cell.length_c   1.000
_cell.angle_alpha   90.00
_cell.angle_beta   90.00
_cell.angle_gamma   90.00
#
_symmetry.space_group_name_H-M   'P 1'
#
loop_
_entity.id
_entity.type
_entity.pdbx_description
1 polymer ?
#
loop_
_entity_poly.entity_id
_entity_poly.type
_entity_poly.pdbx_seq_one_letter_code
_entity_poly.pdbx_strand_id
1 'polypeptide(L)'
;MRHEVSILAIIAILGVATLLLSVNLLSGPHPAAVSLYGVAVEAPSVEDTVVARLELGEFIADEVEALGEHNLQGLRQGSIHARGSSTDYIQSLRFSEPGVFKGGQLLFERTDRGEVTDFLQFEDAIFKYTLQFSPGFTSRVESGQLRDVEGENIVILGQTMSFVDTSVDPASGRISLKLFGGFGSIEFEDSNFRDDVYVRGVKVNGKNIDALVRIRANGNDNSVTIASIEYILNANAARGGEVQVTPLHCTRSFLRDPEGMLVPNFDICYKGLQGGAVATSSRGVSSNKIYVRASGDDEYFLTATNVQGRVYKIPLAALPGKYGDEDNDLVFVEAPAPGAPNIEPGDFVVLMSRDHISGISNVLRYDRVAGDVAYFVDLAGGTKSAPINPATGEGQLLVGEGTYKFVVAPDGKLAMDQNNDGDIAGDEAFFIALGGIKLDLGPGFTVRVIVPERLFDEPAGDEVTKFDLTFGDQVDLVVPSPQGECKLQSDGGHKKCLTRYGLLIDWDKKSGSDDLTISVPSAQVFPTRGGGQGEVFISLERERLIKPVQRPAPVPKCGDGIITKPEYCDPPGSACSRPGVKFGACSSDCMSCEQIKPVCGNGLLEPGEACEANADCAADEVCSSCACKKQMPVCGNGVIEPGEACEVDADCAAGEVCSNCACNKPVVKKTNCAFEGECRVWDESCGKRMERLLEDGVDKGCVDPIVAASRGVDYCGRYTLDRGNIACNYQKDSTRQFCVCPSGPQLQAPSYVVKPSLLTRFWWWLKDLFAPPPKMSFAEPLK
;
A
#
# COMPACT_ATOMS: atom_id res chain seq x y z
N MET A 1 -3.64 -62.04 32.45
CA MET A 1 -2.82 -61.29 33.43
C MET A 1 -1.68 -60.62 32.67
N ARG A 2 -1.59 -59.29 32.81
CA ARG A 2 -0.47 -58.36 32.56
C ARG A 2 0.25 -58.37 31.20
N HIS A 3 0.19 -57.19 30.57
CA HIS A 3 1.02 -56.65 29.50
C HIS A 3 2.51 -56.88 29.73
N GLU A 4 3.24 -57.17 28.65
CA GLU A 4 4.50 -56.49 28.34
C GLU A 4 4.55 -56.18 26.84
N VAL A 5 4.60 -54.88 26.54
CA VAL A 5 4.79 -54.33 25.19
C VAL A 5 6.25 -54.52 24.83
N SER A 6 6.53 -55.34 23.81
CA SER A 6 7.90 -55.56 23.35
C SER A 6 8.40 -54.35 22.55
N ILE A 7 9.46 -53.74 23.06
CA ILE A 7 10.17 -52.55 22.54
C ILE A 7 10.61 -52.69 21.07
N LEU A 8 10.64 -53.91 20.52
CA LEU A 8 10.92 -54.18 19.12
C LEU A 8 9.80 -53.77 18.14
N ALA A 9 8.56 -53.61 18.60
CA ALA A 9 7.46 -53.09 17.76
C ALA A 9 7.49 -51.55 17.61
N ILE A 10 8.19 -50.84 18.50
CA ILE A 10 8.34 -49.37 18.43
C ILE A 10 9.46 -48.99 17.44
N ILE A 11 10.48 -49.84 17.26
CA ILE A 11 11.62 -49.58 16.37
C ILE A 11 11.24 -49.82 14.89
N ALA A 12 10.27 -50.70 14.59
CA ALA A 12 9.77 -50.90 13.23
C ALA A 12 8.86 -49.75 12.73
N ILE A 13 8.24 -48.99 13.63
CA ILE A 13 7.42 -47.81 13.29
C ILE A 13 8.30 -46.54 13.14
N LEU A 14 9.44 -46.48 13.83
CA LEU A 14 10.43 -45.40 13.69
C LEU A 14 11.38 -45.57 12.49
N GLY A 15 11.52 -46.79 11.95
CA GLY A 15 12.31 -47.07 10.74
C GLY A 15 11.61 -46.77 9.41
N VAL A 16 10.28 -46.63 9.40
CA VAL A 16 9.49 -46.26 8.20
C VAL A 16 9.14 -44.76 8.19
N ALA A 17 9.21 -44.09 9.34
CA ALA A 17 9.00 -42.64 9.46
C ALA A 17 10.21 -41.78 8.99
N THR A 18 11.38 -42.39 8.79
CA THR A 18 12.60 -41.70 8.33
C THR A 18 12.87 -41.84 6.82
N LEU A 19 12.05 -42.62 6.09
CA LEU A 19 12.11 -42.71 4.63
C LEU A 19 11.04 -41.88 3.89
N LEU A 20 10.18 -41.16 4.62
CA LEU A 20 9.16 -40.25 4.07
C LEU A 20 9.48 -38.76 4.30
N LEU A 21 10.72 -38.44 4.70
CA LEU A 21 11.18 -37.06 4.95
C LEU A 21 12.29 -36.59 4.01
N SER A 22 12.43 -37.24 2.86
CA SER A 22 13.31 -36.79 1.77
C SER A 22 12.56 -36.76 0.45
N VAL A 23 11.46 -36.01 0.39
CA VAL A 23 10.99 -35.42 -0.87
C VAL A 23 11.52 -33.99 -0.89
N ASN A 24 12.68 -33.83 -1.52
CA ASN A 24 13.08 -32.55 -2.08
C ASN A 24 12.07 -32.19 -3.19
N LEU A 25 10.96 -31.60 -2.80
CA LEU A 25 10.23 -30.63 -3.61
C LEU A 25 10.51 -29.29 -2.94
N LEU A 26 11.62 -28.67 -3.35
CA LEU A 26 11.83 -27.23 -3.22
C LEU A 26 10.76 -26.54 -4.07
N SER A 27 9.54 -26.45 -3.54
CA SER A 27 8.66 -25.33 -3.84
C SER A 27 9.37 -24.08 -3.32
N GLY A 28 9.91 -23.28 -4.25
CA GLY A 28 10.42 -21.95 -3.95
C GLY A 28 9.39 -21.12 -3.17
N PRO A 29 9.82 -20.06 -2.48
CA PRO A 29 8.99 -19.29 -1.56
C PRO A 29 7.72 -18.87 -2.29
N HIS A 30 6.58 -19.48 -1.94
CA HIS A 30 5.29 -19.03 -2.41
C HIS A 30 5.20 -17.53 -2.08
N PRO A 31 4.82 -16.64 -3.01
CA PRO A 31 4.38 -15.32 -2.61
C PRO A 31 3.27 -15.57 -1.59
N ALA A 32 3.48 -15.05 -0.38
CA ALA A 32 2.53 -15.29 0.69
C ALA A 32 1.19 -14.69 0.25
N ALA A 33 0.18 -15.55 0.10
CA ALA A 33 -1.16 -15.18 -0.25
C ALA A 33 -1.64 -14.10 0.72
N VAL A 34 -1.85 -12.90 0.20
CA VAL A 34 -2.56 -11.84 0.90
C VAL A 34 -4.05 -12.07 0.65
N SER A 35 -4.84 -12.21 1.70
CA SER A 35 -6.30 -12.34 1.56
C SER A 35 -6.93 -10.94 1.65
N LEU A 36 -7.27 -10.37 0.50
CA LEU A 36 -8.17 -9.21 0.38
C LEU A 36 -9.59 -9.66 0.81
N TYR A 37 -10.26 -8.91 1.68
CA TYR A 37 -11.64 -9.22 2.06
C TYR A 37 -12.60 -8.81 0.94
N GLY A 38 -13.32 -9.80 0.40
CA GLY A 38 -14.60 -9.61 -0.25
C GLY A 38 -15.71 -9.51 0.80
N VAL A 39 -16.23 -8.30 1.01
CA VAL A 39 -17.63 -8.03 1.35
C VAL A 39 -17.96 -6.71 0.65
N ALA A 40 -19.07 -6.66 -0.08
CA ALA A 40 -19.70 -5.42 -0.49
C ALA A 40 -20.20 -4.70 0.77
N VAL A 41 -19.30 -4.02 1.46
CA VAL A 41 -19.64 -2.88 2.28
C VAL A 41 -19.58 -1.72 1.30
N GLU A 42 -20.65 -0.92 1.22
CA GLU A 42 -20.59 0.41 0.59
C GLU A 42 -19.21 0.98 0.85
N ALA A 43 -18.46 1.29 -0.22
CA ALA A 43 -17.08 1.74 -0.12
C ALA A 43 -17.04 2.77 1.02
N PRO A 44 -16.38 2.47 2.17
CA PRO A 44 -16.12 3.53 3.11
C PRO A 44 -15.41 4.61 2.29
N SER A 45 -15.64 5.88 2.57
CA SER A 45 -14.79 6.93 2.01
C SER A 45 -13.37 6.69 2.53
N VAL A 46 -12.65 5.82 1.84
CA VAL A 46 -11.25 5.48 2.07
C VAL A 46 -10.51 6.61 1.37
N GLU A 47 -10.20 7.66 2.14
CA GLU A 47 -9.76 8.97 1.63
C GLU A 47 -8.43 8.90 0.85
N ASP A 48 -7.73 7.75 0.86
CA ASP A 48 -6.46 7.51 0.19
C ASP A 48 -6.44 6.20 -0.64
N THR A 49 -7.57 5.87 -1.30
CA THR A 49 -7.64 4.75 -2.26
C THR A 49 -8.48 5.10 -3.49
N VAL A 50 -7.93 4.83 -4.68
CA VAL A 50 -8.64 4.88 -5.97
C VAL A 50 -8.79 3.47 -6.52
N VAL A 51 -9.94 3.19 -7.13
CA VAL A 51 -10.23 1.92 -7.79
C VAL A 51 -10.37 2.16 -9.29
N ALA A 52 -9.47 1.59 -10.09
CA ALA A 52 -9.61 1.50 -11.55
C ALA A 52 -10.32 0.19 -11.90
N ARG A 53 -11.26 0.24 -12.85
CA ARG A 53 -12.02 -0.93 -13.32
C ARG A 53 -11.68 -1.18 -14.77
N LEU A 54 -10.91 -2.23 -15.03
CA LEU A 54 -10.34 -2.51 -16.34
C LEU A 54 -11.08 -3.66 -17.01
N GLU A 55 -11.29 -3.57 -18.31
CA GLU A 55 -11.59 -4.69 -19.18
C GLU A 55 -10.31 -5.44 -19.58
N LEU A 56 -10.46 -6.67 -20.10
CA LEU A 56 -9.30 -7.41 -20.63
C LEU A 56 -8.66 -6.65 -21.78
N GLY A 57 -7.34 -6.50 -21.72
CA GLY A 57 -6.53 -5.77 -22.68
C GLY A 57 -6.35 -4.29 -22.36
N GLU A 58 -7.10 -3.73 -21.42
CA GLU A 58 -6.97 -2.33 -21.01
C GLU A 58 -5.79 -2.09 -20.07
N PHE A 59 -5.24 -0.89 -20.14
CA PHE A 59 -4.21 -0.40 -19.23
C PHE A 59 -4.85 0.39 -18.08
N ILE A 60 -4.19 0.42 -16.92
CA ILE A 60 -4.57 1.28 -15.79
C ILE A 60 -4.78 2.73 -16.27
N ALA A 61 -3.93 3.19 -17.19
CA ALA A 61 -3.96 4.55 -17.72
C ALA A 61 -5.20 4.88 -18.57
N ASP A 62 -5.92 3.88 -19.08
CA ASP A 62 -7.16 4.09 -19.83
C ASP A 62 -8.27 4.60 -18.90
N GLU A 63 -8.30 4.12 -17.65
CA GLU A 63 -9.24 4.55 -16.60
C GLU A 63 -8.69 5.66 -15.69
N VAL A 64 -7.41 5.55 -15.33
CA VAL A 64 -6.72 6.43 -14.38
C VAL A 64 -5.36 6.78 -14.95
N GLU A 65 -5.30 7.85 -15.76
CA GLU A 65 -4.02 8.33 -16.32
C GLU A 65 -3.10 8.87 -15.21
N ALA A 66 -3.66 9.68 -14.31
CA ALA A 66 -2.92 10.39 -13.27
C ALA A 66 -3.74 10.60 -11.99
N LEU A 67 -3.05 10.70 -10.86
CA LEU A 67 -3.61 11.01 -9.55
C LEU A 67 -2.88 12.18 -8.91
N GLY A 68 -3.64 13.05 -8.24
CA GLY A 68 -3.14 14.17 -7.44
C GLY A 68 -3.89 14.29 -6.11
N GLU A 69 -3.80 15.45 -5.46
CA GLU A 69 -4.39 15.70 -4.13
C GLU A 69 -5.92 15.52 -4.06
N HIS A 70 -6.63 15.70 -5.18
CA HIS A 70 -8.07 15.51 -5.23
C HIS A 70 -8.49 14.04 -5.22
N ASN A 71 -7.55 13.14 -5.53
CA ASN A 71 -7.80 11.71 -5.59
C ASN A 71 -7.25 10.99 -4.37
N LEU A 72 -6.07 11.39 -3.89
CA LEU A 72 -5.38 10.81 -2.74
C LEU A 72 -4.88 11.96 -1.85
N GLN A 73 -5.38 12.05 -0.61
CA GLN A 73 -4.90 13.04 0.37
C GLN A 73 -3.40 12.96 0.64
N GLY A 74 -2.79 11.79 0.54
CA GLY A 74 -1.34 11.64 0.68
C GLY A 74 -0.53 12.31 -0.42
N LEU A 75 -1.16 12.69 -1.55
CA LEU A 75 -0.58 13.53 -2.60
C LEU A 75 -0.82 15.04 -2.38
N ARG A 76 -1.23 15.44 -1.17
CA ARG A 76 -1.46 16.86 -0.83
C ARG A 76 -0.29 17.75 -1.26
N GLN A 77 -0.63 18.87 -1.86
CA GLN A 77 0.30 19.93 -2.19
C GLN A 77 0.70 20.68 -0.91
N GLY A 78 1.79 21.44 -0.95
CA GLY A 78 2.25 22.18 0.22
C GLY A 78 3.30 23.23 -0.11
N SER A 79 3.77 23.93 0.92
CA SER A 79 4.80 24.96 0.80
C SER A 79 5.99 24.62 1.70
N ILE A 80 7.19 24.81 1.17
CA ILE A 80 8.45 24.66 1.90
C ILE A 80 9.05 26.04 2.12
N HIS A 81 9.43 26.33 3.37
CA HIS A 81 9.96 27.63 3.78
C HIS A 81 11.47 27.52 4.00
N ALA A 82 12.25 27.58 2.90
CA ALA A 82 13.70 27.68 2.97
C ALA A 82 14.15 28.98 3.67
N ARG A 83 15.41 29.00 4.14
CA ARG A 83 16.04 30.20 4.70
C ARG A 83 16.18 31.29 3.62
N GLY A 84 15.16 32.14 3.50
CA GLY A 84 15.15 33.29 2.58
C GLY A 84 14.25 33.14 1.34
N SER A 85 13.57 32.01 1.15
CA SER A 85 12.55 31.85 0.10
C SER A 85 11.47 30.85 0.49
N SER A 86 10.28 30.94 -0.12
CA SER A 86 9.22 29.94 0.00
C SER A 86 8.89 29.43 -1.40
N THR A 87 8.69 28.13 -1.53
CA THR A 87 8.21 27.51 -2.77
C THR A 87 7.02 26.62 -2.47
N ASP A 88 6.05 26.62 -3.38
CA ASP A 88 4.99 25.62 -3.35
C ASP A 88 5.48 24.38 -4.10
N TYR A 89 4.93 23.22 -3.74
CA TYR A 89 5.17 21.97 -4.43
C TYR A 89 3.88 21.21 -4.72
N ILE A 90 3.86 20.56 -5.89
CA ILE A 90 2.76 19.74 -6.38
C ILE A 90 3.28 18.32 -6.61
N GLN A 91 2.48 17.32 -6.23
CA GLN A 91 2.79 15.90 -6.42
C GLN A 91 1.79 15.26 -7.36
N SER A 92 2.24 14.29 -8.15
CA SER A 92 1.34 13.43 -8.93
C SER A 92 1.91 12.02 -9.12
N LEU A 93 1.01 11.06 -9.27
CA LEU A 93 1.30 9.73 -9.80
C LEU A 93 0.73 9.63 -11.21
N ARG A 94 1.48 9.07 -12.15
CA ARG A 94 1.02 8.75 -13.51
C ARG A 94 1.25 7.28 -13.80
N PHE A 95 0.32 6.67 -14.53
CA PHE A 95 0.36 5.24 -14.89
C PHE A 95 0.72 5.01 -16.35
N SER A 96 0.98 6.07 -17.12
CA SER A 96 1.61 6.01 -18.43
C SER A 96 2.41 7.29 -18.68
N GLU A 97 3.35 7.21 -19.61
CA GLU A 97 4.07 8.37 -20.15
C GLU A 97 4.37 8.08 -21.63
N PRO A 98 3.81 8.87 -22.57
CA PRO A 98 3.97 8.63 -24.00
C PRO A 98 5.44 8.50 -24.43
N GLY A 99 5.77 7.39 -25.08
CA GLY A 99 7.13 7.09 -25.53
C GLY A 99 8.09 6.64 -24.43
N VAL A 100 7.62 6.51 -23.18
CA VAL A 100 8.43 6.04 -22.04
C VAL A 100 7.87 4.72 -21.49
N PHE A 101 6.59 4.65 -21.11
CA PHE A 101 5.95 3.42 -20.64
C PHE A 101 4.42 3.49 -20.72
N LYS A 102 3.76 2.32 -20.71
CA LYS A 102 2.28 2.21 -20.78
C LYS A 102 1.57 1.79 -19.48
N GLY A 103 2.33 1.36 -18.48
CA GLY A 103 1.80 0.96 -17.17
C GLY A 103 1.29 -0.48 -17.14
N GLY A 104 0.41 -0.75 -16.17
CA GLY A 104 -0.14 -2.09 -15.96
C GLY A 104 -1.28 -2.40 -16.91
N GLN A 105 -1.24 -3.55 -17.59
CA GLN A 105 -2.28 -4.06 -18.48
C GLN A 105 -2.99 -5.26 -17.85
N LEU A 106 -4.32 -5.32 -17.96
CA LEU A 106 -5.08 -6.48 -17.51
C LEU A 106 -5.12 -7.56 -18.60
N LEU A 107 -4.64 -8.77 -18.29
CA LEU A 107 -4.60 -9.91 -19.22
C LEU A 107 -5.20 -11.17 -18.59
N PHE A 108 -5.63 -12.12 -19.43
CA PHE A 108 -5.98 -13.48 -19.05
C PHE A 108 -5.22 -14.46 -19.94
N GLU A 109 -4.08 -14.94 -19.46
CA GLU A 109 -3.21 -15.85 -20.22
C GLU A 109 -2.50 -16.82 -19.28
N ARG A 110 -1.59 -17.63 -19.83
CA ARG A 110 -0.68 -18.42 -19.00
C ARG A 110 0.40 -17.49 -18.45
N THR A 111 0.43 -17.34 -17.14
CA THR A 111 1.50 -16.64 -16.41
C THR A 111 2.86 -17.33 -16.59
N ASP A 112 3.94 -16.63 -16.27
CA ASP A 112 5.31 -17.18 -16.21
C ASP A 112 5.44 -18.33 -15.20
N ARG A 113 4.46 -18.48 -14.29
CA ARG A 113 4.37 -19.58 -13.32
C ARG A 113 3.67 -20.81 -13.86
N GLY A 114 3.18 -20.74 -15.10
CA GLY A 114 2.43 -21.81 -15.75
C GLY A 114 0.94 -21.83 -15.37
N GLU A 115 0.46 -20.93 -14.52
CA GLU A 115 -0.94 -20.83 -14.13
C GLU A 115 -1.71 -20.02 -15.19
N VAL A 116 -2.84 -20.53 -15.68
CA VAL A 116 -3.76 -19.77 -16.55
C VAL A 116 -4.76 -19.03 -15.67
N THR A 117 -4.63 -17.71 -15.59
CA THR A 117 -5.45 -16.83 -14.74
C THR A 117 -5.46 -15.42 -15.31
N ASP A 118 -6.36 -14.58 -14.80
CA ASP A 118 -6.28 -13.13 -14.91
C ASP A 118 -5.10 -12.57 -14.10
N PHE A 119 -4.39 -11.58 -14.63
CA PHE A 119 -3.34 -10.87 -13.91
C PHE A 119 -3.11 -9.47 -14.49
N LEU A 120 -2.58 -8.59 -13.65
CA LEU A 120 -2.12 -7.26 -14.04
C LEU A 120 -0.62 -7.34 -14.40
N GLN A 121 -0.29 -7.16 -15.67
CA GLN A 121 1.07 -7.23 -16.19
C GLN A 121 1.70 -5.84 -16.34
N PHE A 122 2.94 -5.69 -15.93
CA PHE A 122 3.76 -4.52 -16.25
C PHE A 122 5.00 -4.95 -17.04
N GLU A 123 5.14 -4.44 -18.26
CA GLU A 123 6.26 -4.76 -19.16
C GLU A 123 7.46 -3.81 -18.94
N ASP A 124 7.20 -2.51 -18.85
CA ASP A 124 8.25 -1.48 -18.80
C ASP A 124 8.43 -0.89 -17.40
N ALA A 125 7.41 -0.19 -16.90
CA ALA A 125 7.43 0.53 -15.64
C ALA A 125 6.07 0.49 -14.94
N ILE A 126 6.09 0.62 -13.62
CA ILE A 126 4.91 0.52 -12.75
C ILE A 126 4.16 1.85 -12.71
N PHE A 127 4.86 2.93 -12.38
CA PHE A 127 4.31 4.28 -12.27
C PHE A 127 5.43 5.33 -12.40
N LYS A 128 5.02 6.55 -12.70
CA LYS A 128 5.84 7.76 -12.57
C LYS A 128 5.34 8.59 -11.40
N TYR A 129 6.21 8.95 -10.47
CA TYR A 129 5.95 9.93 -9.44
C TYR A 129 6.66 11.24 -9.79
N THR A 130 5.94 12.36 -9.70
CA THR A 130 6.49 13.69 -10.00
C THR A 130 6.28 14.60 -8.82
N LEU A 131 7.35 15.29 -8.43
CA LEU A 131 7.32 16.42 -7.52
C LEU A 131 7.77 17.67 -8.27
N GLN A 132 6.91 18.68 -8.35
CA GLN A 132 7.17 19.92 -9.07
C GLN A 132 7.16 21.09 -8.10
N PHE A 133 8.14 21.99 -8.21
CA PHE A 133 8.26 23.20 -7.39
C PHE A 133 7.92 24.44 -8.20
N SER A 134 7.14 25.35 -7.62
CA SER A 134 6.76 26.63 -8.23
C SER A 134 6.98 27.79 -7.24
N PRO A 135 7.78 28.81 -7.59
CA PRO A 135 8.51 28.99 -8.86
C PRO A 135 9.77 28.12 -9.01
N GLY A 136 10.13 27.35 -7.98
CA GLY A 136 11.33 26.52 -7.94
C GLY A 136 11.97 26.55 -6.55
N PHE A 137 12.55 25.43 -6.14
CA PHE A 137 13.17 25.30 -4.82
C PHE A 137 14.62 25.76 -4.87
N THR A 138 14.86 27.00 -4.47
CA THR A 138 16.18 27.65 -4.59
C THR A 138 17.00 27.49 -3.33
N SER A 139 18.29 27.18 -3.51
CA SER A 139 19.28 27.17 -2.45
C SER A 139 20.58 27.81 -2.88
N ARG A 140 21.22 28.50 -1.93
CA ARG A 140 22.65 28.83 -2.03
C ARG A 140 23.48 27.55 -2.01
N VAL A 141 24.59 27.60 -2.74
CA VAL A 141 25.60 26.54 -2.80
C VAL A 141 26.78 26.97 -1.94
N GLU A 142 27.07 26.20 -0.90
CA GLU A 142 28.23 26.42 -0.02
C GLU A 142 28.95 25.09 0.14
N SER A 143 30.23 25.03 -0.24
CA SER A 143 31.05 23.81 -0.18
C SER A 143 30.42 22.59 -0.87
N GLY A 144 29.71 22.82 -2.00
CA GLY A 144 29.03 21.77 -2.76
C GLY A 144 27.74 21.24 -2.11
N GLN A 145 27.18 21.96 -1.14
CA GLN A 145 25.95 21.60 -0.43
C GLN A 145 24.84 22.63 -0.65
N LEU A 146 23.57 22.19 -0.61
CA LEU A 146 22.38 23.05 -0.77
C LEU A 146 21.85 23.51 0.60
N ARG A 147 22.47 24.54 1.16
CA ARG A 147 22.26 24.98 2.55
C ARG A 147 20.85 25.45 2.91
N ASP A 148 20.10 25.97 1.95
CA ASP A 148 18.74 26.46 2.22
C ASP A 148 17.69 25.35 2.01
N VAL A 149 18.08 24.22 1.42
CA VAL A 149 17.27 22.99 1.28
C VAL A 149 17.50 22.04 2.46
N GLU A 150 18.75 21.92 2.93
CA GLU A 150 19.14 21.07 4.05
C GLU A 150 18.32 21.36 5.33
N GLY A 151 17.69 20.34 5.91
CA GLY A 151 16.90 20.44 7.13
C GLY A 151 15.46 20.93 6.94
N GLU A 152 15.02 21.15 5.70
CA GLU A 152 13.63 21.43 5.36
C GLU A 152 12.78 20.16 5.26
N ASN A 153 11.48 20.28 5.52
CA ASN A 153 10.54 19.17 5.52
C ASN A 153 9.64 19.19 4.28
N ILE A 154 9.31 18.01 3.77
CA ILE A 154 8.40 17.80 2.66
C ILE A 154 7.53 16.57 2.91
N VAL A 155 6.31 16.57 2.40
CA VAL A 155 5.44 15.38 2.42
C VAL A 155 5.57 14.67 1.06
N ILE A 156 5.95 13.38 1.07
CA ILE A 156 6.01 12.51 -0.10
C ILE A 156 5.06 11.34 0.14
N LEU A 157 4.02 11.18 -0.69
CA LEU A 157 3.07 10.06 -0.62
C LEU A 157 2.53 9.82 0.82
N GLY A 158 2.10 10.91 1.47
CA GLY A 158 1.58 10.90 2.85
C GLY A 158 2.64 10.81 3.96
N GLN A 159 3.92 10.60 3.62
CA GLN A 159 5.02 10.54 4.59
C GLN A 159 5.75 11.87 4.72
N THR A 160 5.95 12.35 5.94
CA THR A 160 6.79 13.54 6.18
C THR A 160 8.26 13.13 6.19
N MET A 161 9.05 13.78 5.35
CA MET A 161 10.48 13.54 5.14
C MET A 161 11.25 14.85 5.34
N SER A 162 12.49 14.78 5.79
CA SER A 162 13.41 15.92 5.87
C SER A 162 14.56 15.74 4.88
N PHE A 163 15.00 16.80 4.23
CA PHE A 163 16.28 16.78 3.50
C PHE A 163 17.43 16.72 4.51
N VAL A 164 18.24 15.65 4.47
CA VAL A 164 19.29 15.40 5.48
C VAL A 164 20.72 15.46 4.93
N ASP A 165 20.89 15.32 3.62
CA ASP A 165 22.17 15.47 2.94
C ASP A 165 21.90 15.89 1.49
N THR A 166 22.65 16.87 0.99
CA THR A 166 22.43 17.44 -0.35
C THR A 166 23.76 17.75 -1.01
N SER A 167 24.12 17.05 -2.08
CA SER A 167 25.36 17.35 -2.80
C SER A 167 25.06 17.94 -4.17
N VAL A 168 25.79 18.98 -4.57
CA VAL A 168 25.73 19.53 -5.92
C VAL A 168 27.13 19.88 -6.41
N ASP A 169 27.40 19.56 -7.66
CA ASP A 169 28.55 20.04 -8.39
C ASP A 169 28.06 20.75 -9.66
N PRO A 170 27.93 22.09 -9.62
CA PRO A 170 27.50 22.85 -10.78
C PRO A 170 28.49 22.76 -11.95
N ALA A 171 29.75 22.37 -11.79
CA ALA A 171 30.64 22.22 -12.93
C ALA A 171 30.26 20.97 -13.76
N SER A 172 30.08 19.82 -13.11
CA SER A 172 29.64 18.58 -13.77
C SER A 172 28.14 18.53 -14.05
N GLY A 173 27.33 19.30 -13.32
CA GLY A 173 25.87 19.22 -13.35
C GLY A 173 25.32 18.10 -12.45
N ARG A 174 26.15 17.48 -11.61
CA ARG A 174 25.69 16.42 -10.69
C ARG A 174 24.92 17.02 -9.52
N ILE A 175 23.81 16.39 -9.14
CA ILE A 175 23.03 16.73 -7.94
C ILE A 175 22.55 15.46 -7.23
N SER A 176 22.60 15.44 -5.91
CA SER A 176 22.09 14.37 -5.06
C SER A 176 21.30 14.95 -3.90
N LEU A 177 20.09 14.43 -3.68
CA LEU A 177 19.16 14.84 -2.63
C LEU A 177 18.79 13.62 -1.80
N LYS A 178 19.22 13.60 -0.54
CA LYS A 178 18.87 12.54 0.41
C LYS A 178 17.83 13.04 1.39
N LEU A 179 16.70 12.35 1.42
CA LEU A 179 15.59 12.59 2.32
C LEU A 179 15.52 11.48 3.35
N PHE A 180 15.11 11.80 4.58
CA PHE A 180 14.92 10.84 5.67
C PHE A 180 13.57 11.05 6.35
N GLY A 181 12.87 9.98 6.66
CA GLY A 181 11.60 10.01 7.40
C GLY A 181 11.37 8.74 8.21
N GLY A 182 10.15 8.56 8.70
CA GLY A 182 9.82 7.54 9.72
C GLY A 182 10.05 6.08 9.30
N PHE A 183 10.27 5.79 8.02
CA PHE A 183 10.53 4.44 7.52
C PHE A 183 11.94 4.25 6.96
N GLY A 184 12.75 5.32 6.83
CA GLY A 184 13.95 5.21 6.02
C GLY A 184 14.44 6.48 5.35
N SER A 185 15.42 6.28 4.48
CA SER A 185 15.93 7.31 3.57
C SER A 185 15.59 7.02 2.11
N ILE A 186 15.32 8.06 1.34
CA ILE A 186 15.28 8.03 -0.13
C ILE A 186 16.36 8.97 -0.63
N GLU A 187 17.19 8.52 -1.56
CA GLU A 187 18.22 9.31 -2.22
C GLU A 187 17.93 9.38 -3.72
N PHE A 188 17.87 10.60 -4.25
CA PHE A 188 17.72 10.88 -5.67
C PHE A 188 19.01 11.52 -6.18
N GLU A 189 19.71 10.83 -7.07
CA GLU A 189 20.95 11.31 -7.69
C GLU A 189 20.76 11.46 -9.20
N ASP A 190 21.01 12.66 -9.71
CA ASP A 190 21.08 12.93 -11.14
C ASP A 190 22.54 13.28 -11.50
N SER A 191 23.11 12.53 -12.44
CA SER A 191 24.50 12.73 -12.85
C SER A 191 24.72 14.02 -13.62
N ASN A 192 23.66 14.58 -14.23
CA ASN A 192 23.72 15.81 -15.00
C ASN A 192 22.33 16.43 -15.17
N PHE A 193 21.90 17.26 -14.23
CA PHE A 193 20.57 17.90 -14.26
C PHE A 193 20.32 18.85 -15.46
N ARG A 194 21.29 19.02 -16.37
CA ARG A 194 21.20 19.92 -17.54
C ARG A 194 20.79 19.23 -18.83
N ASP A 195 20.83 17.90 -18.89
CA ASP A 195 20.58 17.17 -20.14
C ASP A 195 19.13 16.72 -20.33
N ASP A 196 18.28 16.91 -19.32
CA ASP A 196 16.88 16.46 -19.29
C ASP A 196 16.70 14.94 -19.53
N VAL A 197 17.72 14.14 -19.19
CA VAL A 197 17.75 12.69 -19.36
C VAL A 197 17.42 11.97 -18.05
N TYR A 198 16.72 10.84 -18.16
CA TYR A 198 16.52 9.93 -17.04
C TYR A 198 17.76 9.09 -16.77
N VAL A 199 18.18 9.02 -15.52
CA VAL A 199 19.36 8.26 -15.09
C VAL A 199 19.03 7.27 -13.97
N ARG A 200 19.90 6.27 -13.78
CA ARG A 200 19.79 5.33 -12.65
C ARG A 200 20.54 5.90 -11.45
N GLY A 201 19.81 6.51 -10.53
CA GLY A 201 20.40 7.16 -9.36
C GLY A 201 19.52 7.15 -8.12
N VAL A 202 18.64 6.15 -7.99
CA VAL A 202 17.75 6.05 -6.82
C VAL A 202 18.27 5.05 -5.83
N LYS A 203 18.34 5.44 -4.56
CA LYS A 203 18.56 4.52 -3.44
C LYS A 203 17.44 4.66 -2.41
N VAL A 204 16.98 3.55 -1.87
CA VAL A 204 16.08 3.52 -0.72
C VAL A 204 16.77 2.73 0.38
N ASN A 205 16.93 3.34 1.55
CA ASN A 205 17.69 2.80 2.68
C ASN A 205 19.10 2.32 2.30
N GLY A 206 19.78 3.07 1.44
CA GLY A 206 21.13 2.74 0.94
C GLY A 206 21.18 1.64 -0.13
N LYS A 207 20.07 0.95 -0.40
CA LYS A 207 19.97 -0.05 -1.48
C LYS A 207 19.66 0.65 -2.81
N ASN A 208 20.44 0.35 -3.86
CA ASN A 208 20.13 0.80 -5.21
C ASN A 208 18.81 0.19 -5.67
N ILE A 209 17.92 1.03 -6.20
CA ILE A 209 16.63 0.61 -6.75
C ILE A 209 16.72 0.66 -8.27
N ASP A 210 16.19 -0.37 -8.94
CA ASP A 210 16.00 -0.32 -10.38
C ASP A 210 14.88 0.65 -10.77
N ALA A 211 15.22 1.93 -10.76
CA ALA A 211 14.34 3.03 -11.10
C ALA A 211 15.12 4.13 -11.81
N LEU A 212 14.39 4.92 -12.58
CA LEU A 212 14.91 6.09 -13.27
C LEU A 212 14.54 7.34 -12.47
N VAL A 213 15.47 8.28 -12.42
CA VAL A 213 15.26 9.60 -11.84
C VAL A 213 15.72 10.67 -12.82
N ARG A 214 15.02 11.80 -12.81
CA ARG A 214 15.43 13.01 -13.51
C ARG A 214 15.14 14.21 -12.62
N ILE A 215 16.17 15.00 -12.34
CA ILE A 215 16.06 16.22 -11.55
C ILE A 215 16.22 17.39 -12.51
N ARG A 216 15.15 18.17 -12.72
CA ARG A 216 15.24 19.40 -13.50
C ARG A 216 15.70 20.52 -12.57
N ALA A 217 16.90 21.02 -12.78
CA ALA A 217 17.44 22.14 -12.02
C ALA A 217 18.20 23.11 -12.92
N ASN A 218 18.37 24.34 -12.44
CA ASN A 218 19.23 25.34 -13.07
C ASN A 218 20.04 26.06 -12.00
N GLY A 219 21.33 26.27 -12.23
CA GLY A 219 22.19 26.82 -11.22
C GLY A 219 23.65 26.98 -11.63
N ASN A 220 24.39 27.68 -10.78
CA ASN A 220 25.82 27.92 -10.86
C ASN A 220 26.47 27.66 -9.49
N ASP A 221 27.75 28.00 -9.35
CA ASP A 221 28.55 27.78 -8.13
C ASP A 221 28.01 28.50 -6.88
N ASN A 222 27.11 29.47 -7.03
CA ASN A 222 26.55 30.26 -5.93
C ASN A 222 25.13 29.85 -5.55
N SER A 223 24.32 29.40 -6.52
CA SER A 223 22.90 29.08 -6.30
C SER A 223 22.37 28.07 -7.31
N VAL A 224 21.55 27.14 -6.85
CA VAL A 224 20.81 26.17 -7.66
C VAL A 224 19.33 26.25 -7.33
N THR A 225 18.49 26.22 -8.36
CA THR A 225 17.03 26.16 -8.28
C THR A 225 16.55 24.85 -8.86
N ILE A 226 15.89 24.03 -8.03
CA ILE A 226 15.30 22.75 -8.43
C ILE A 226 13.85 23.01 -8.87
N ALA A 227 13.53 22.66 -10.11
CA ALA A 227 12.19 22.81 -10.67
C ALA A 227 11.34 21.54 -10.47
N SER A 228 11.92 20.35 -10.62
CA SER A 228 11.21 19.09 -10.38
C SER A 228 12.13 17.93 -10.05
N ILE A 229 11.54 16.91 -9.41
CA ILE A 229 12.10 15.58 -9.24
C ILE A 229 11.09 14.60 -9.86
N GLU A 230 11.51 13.88 -10.89
CA GLU A 230 10.71 12.87 -11.58
C GLU A 230 11.30 11.48 -11.32
N TYR A 231 10.46 10.53 -10.92
CA TYR A 231 10.83 9.17 -10.55
C TYR A 231 9.98 8.17 -11.35
N ILE A 232 10.61 7.17 -11.98
CA ILE A 232 9.92 6.07 -12.69
C ILE A 232 10.44 4.74 -12.14
N LEU A 233 9.53 3.94 -11.59
CA LEU A 233 9.87 2.59 -11.12
C LEU A 233 9.80 1.59 -12.28
N ASN A 234 10.93 0.96 -12.63
CA ASN A 234 10.96 -0.06 -13.67
C ASN A 234 10.28 -1.36 -13.20
N ALA A 235 9.61 -2.06 -14.11
CA ALA A 235 8.86 -3.28 -13.85
C ALA A 235 9.77 -4.51 -13.85
N ASN A 236 10.64 -4.64 -12.84
CA ASN A 236 11.50 -5.81 -12.70
C ASN A 236 10.92 -6.83 -11.72
N ALA A 237 10.58 -8.02 -12.22
CA ALA A 237 10.05 -9.09 -11.38
C ALA A 237 11.12 -9.74 -10.49
N ALA A 238 10.74 -10.14 -9.28
CA ALA A 238 11.62 -10.77 -8.30
C ALA A 238 12.27 -12.08 -8.78
N ARG A 239 11.67 -12.75 -9.77
CA ARG A 239 12.14 -14.01 -10.34
C ARG A 239 12.65 -13.89 -11.78
N GLY A 240 12.84 -12.67 -12.28
CA GLY A 240 13.03 -12.41 -13.70
C GLY A 240 11.72 -12.52 -14.48
N GLY A 241 11.72 -12.06 -15.73
CA GLY A 241 10.51 -11.90 -16.53
C GLY A 241 9.73 -10.64 -16.17
N GLU A 242 8.45 -10.63 -16.50
CA GLU A 242 7.56 -9.48 -16.35
C GLU A 242 6.86 -9.49 -14.99
N VAL A 243 6.44 -8.31 -14.51
CA VAL A 243 5.73 -8.20 -13.24
C VAL A 243 4.26 -8.57 -13.49
N GLN A 244 3.90 -9.82 -13.23
CA GLN A 244 2.53 -10.34 -13.38
C GLN A 244 1.86 -10.47 -12.00
N VAL A 245 1.03 -9.50 -11.63
CA VAL A 245 0.31 -9.46 -10.35
C VAL A 245 -0.99 -10.25 -10.47
N THR A 246 -1.01 -11.45 -9.89
CA THR A 246 -2.19 -12.34 -9.86
C THR A 246 -3.27 -11.83 -8.90
N PRO A 247 -4.51 -12.36 -8.96
CA PRO A 247 -5.63 -11.88 -8.16
C PRO A 247 -5.34 -11.93 -6.66
N LEU A 248 -5.91 -10.97 -5.93
CA LEU A 248 -5.75 -10.78 -4.49
C LEU A 248 -4.31 -10.48 -4.04
N HIS A 249 -3.48 -9.94 -4.93
CA HIS A 249 -2.11 -9.56 -4.59
C HIS A 249 -1.80 -8.12 -4.96
N CYS A 250 -0.67 -7.61 -4.43
CA CYS A 250 -0.18 -6.27 -4.74
C CYS A 250 1.21 -6.30 -5.37
N THR A 251 1.44 -5.34 -6.26
CA THR A 251 2.65 -5.20 -7.10
C THR A 251 3.93 -5.30 -6.30
N ARG A 252 3.97 -4.70 -5.10
CA ARG A 252 5.15 -4.76 -4.22
C ARG A 252 5.69 -6.17 -4.00
N SER A 253 4.83 -7.18 -3.89
CA SER A 253 5.24 -8.56 -3.62
C SER A 253 5.81 -9.31 -4.83
N PHE A 254 5.73 -8.72 -6.02
CA PHE A 254 6.19 -9.28 -7.28
C PHE A 254 7.45 -8.58 -7.79
N LEU A 255 7.80 -7.41 -7.23
CA LEU A 255 8.98 -6.64 -7.60
C LEU A 255 10.27 -7.20 -7.03
N ARG A 256 11.35 -7.12 -7.81
CA ARG A 256 12.74 -7.39 -7.38
C ARG A 256 13.18 -6.44 -6.27
N ASP A 257 12.80 -5.17 -6.39
CA ASP A 257 13.05 -4.13 -5.40
C ASP A 257 11.71 -3.59 -4.85
N PRO A 258 11.09 -4.28 -3.87
CA PRO A 258 9.83 -3.85 -3.25
C PRO A 258 9.90 -2.45 -2.63
N GLU A 259 11.10 -1.99 -2.27
CA GLU A 259 11.35 -0.65 -1.74
C GLU A 259 11.16 0.46 -2.80
N GLY A 260 11.17 0.10 -4.09
CA GLY A 260 10.91 1.01 -5.20
C GLY A 260 9.50 1.61 -5.21
N MET A 261 8.57 1.08 -4.43
CA MET A 261 7.26 1.71 -4.20
C MET A 261 7.36 2.99 -3.32
N LEU A 262 8.57 3.52 -3.09
CA LEU A 262 8.95 4.74 -2.36
C LEU A 262 8.60 4.77 -0.86
N VAL A 263 7.34 4.56 -0.49
CA VAL A 263 6.85 4.57 0.89
C VAL A 263 6.16 3.26 1.23
N PRO A 264 6.20 2.76 2.49
CA PRO A 264 5.64 1.45 2.84
C PRO A 264 4.14 1.29 2.60
N ASN A 265 3.39 2.40 2.69
CA ASN A 265 1.93 2.37 2.63
C ASN A 265 1.36 2.49 1.21
N PHE A 266 2.20 2.80 0.21
CA PHE A 266 1.78 2.85 -1.18
C PHE A 266 1.80 1.46 -1.81
N ASP A 267 0.71 1.05 -2.47
CA ASP A 267 0.70 -0.15 -3.29
C ASP A 267 -0.33 -0.06 -4.42
N ILE A 268 -0.14 -0.92 -5.43
CA ILE A 268 -1.13 -1.16 -6.48
C ILE A 268 -1.54 -2.62 -6.33
N CYS A 269 -2.81 -2.87 -6.00
CA CYS A 269 -3.32 -4.20 -5.70
C CYS A 269 -4.35 -4.63 -6.72
N TYR A 270 -4.16 -5.81 -7.29
CA TYR A 270 -5.13 -6.41 -8.20
C TYR A 270 -6.05 -7.34 -7.43
N LYS A 271 -7.35 -7.05 -7.42
CA LYS A 271 -8.34 -7.88 -6.72
C LYS A 271 -8.73 -9.13 -7.51
N GLY A 272 -8.60 -9.08 -8.84
CA GLY A 272 -9.17 -10.07 -9.75
C GLY A 272 -10.40 -9.53 -10.48
N LEU A 273 -10.87 -10.30 -11.45
CA LEU A 273 -12.11 -10.02 -12.19
C LEU A 273 -13.35 -10.11 -11.28
N GLN A 274 -14.20 -9.10 -11.33
CA GLN A 274 -15.57 -9.14 -10.81
C GLN A 274 -16.54 -9.60 -11.90
N GLY A 275 -17.63 -10.26 -11.48
CA GLY A 275 -18.69 -10.72 -12.39
C GLY A 275 -18.40 -12.04 -13.10
N GLY A 276 -17.16 -12.33 -13.53
CA GLY A 276 -16.75 -13.57 -14.19
C GLY A 276 -15.98 -14.55 -13.27
N ALA A 277 -15.91 -15.82 -13.67
CA ALA A 277 -15.41 -16.92 -12.85
C ALA A 277 -13.90 -16.87 -12.57
N VAL A 278 -13.49 -16.37 -11.40
CA VAL A 278 -12.21 -16.77 -10.78
C VAL A 278 -12.43 -16.97 -9.28
N ALA A 279 -12.79 -18.21 -8.92
CA ALA A 279 -12.89 -18.64 -7.54
C ALA A 279 -11.64 -19.43 -7.16
N THR A 280 -10.62 -18.75 -6.64
CA THR A 280 -9.63 -19.41 -5.77
C THR A 280 -9.96 -19.02 -4.32
N SER A 281 -10.65 -19.94 -3.64
CA SER A 281 -10.92 -20.01 -2.18
C SER A 281 -12.23 -19.42 -1.60
N SER A 282 -13.18 -20.34 -1.34
CA SER A 282 -13.89 -20.50 -0.05
C SER A 282 -14.95 -19.51 0.44
N ARG A 283 -15.58 -18.70 -0.42
CA ARG A 283 -16.94 -18.13 -0.11
C ARG A 283 -17.66 -17.78 -1.42
N GLY A 284 -18.71 -18.54 -1.73
CA GLY A 284 -19.39 -18.54 -3.02
C GLY A 284 -20.10 -17.23 -3.37
N VAL A 285 -19.74 -16.70 -4.53
CA VAL A 285 -20.59 -15.82 -5.36
C VAL A 285 -20.84 -16.60 -6.66
N SER A 286 -22.11 -16.74 -7.05
CA SER A 286 -22.56 -17.71 -8.05
C SER A 286 -22.32 -17.23 -9.49
N SER A 287 -21.24 -17.66 -10.14
CA SER A 287 -21.16 -17.60 -11.61
C SER A 287 -22.23 -18.49 -12.23
N ASN A 288 -22.96 -18.02 -13.24
CA ASN A 288 -23.87 -18.88 -14.00
C ASN A 288 -23.04 -19.79 -14.89
N LYS A 289 -23.30 -21.09 -14.88
CA LYS A 289 -22.50 -22.07 -15.63
C LYS A 289 -23.37 -22.82 -16.61
N ILE A 290 -22.87 -22.92 -17.84
CA ILE A 290 -23.35 -23.85 -18.84
C ILE A 290 -22.37 -25.01 -18.88
N TYR A 291 -22.88 -26.23 -18.79
CA TYR A 291 -22.07 -27.44 -18.89
C TYR A 291 -22.45 -28.22 -20.12
N VAL A 292 -21.47 -28.70 -20.85
CA VAL A 292 -21.63 -29.68 -21.92
C VAL A 292 -20.79 -30.86 -21.50
N ARG A 293 -21.45 -31.97 -21.17
CA ARG A 293 -20.79 -33.11 -20.55
C ARG A 293 -21.15 -34.39 -21.24
N ALA A 294 -20.16 -35.27 -21.31
CA ALA A 294 -20.33 -36.62 -21.79
C ALA A 294 -21.20 -37.43 -20.81
N SER A 295 -22.00 -38.32 -21.35
CA SER A 295 -22.75 -39.35 -20.63
C SER A 295 -22.37 -40.71 -21.21
N GLY A 296 -21.24 -41.25 -20.74
CA GLY A 296 -20.58 -42.36 -21.45
C GLY A 296 -19.89 -41.85 -22.72
N ASP A 297 -19.67 -42.77 -23.67
CA ASP A 297 -18.94 -42.48 -24.92
C ASP A 297 -19.90 -42.06 -26.06
N ASP A 298 -21.21 -42.28 -25.88
CA ASP A 298 -22.18 -42.22 -26.98
C ASP A 298 -23.12 -41.01 -26.93
N GLU A 299 -23.06 -40.21 -25.85
CA GLU A 299 -24.01 -39.13 -25.58
C GLU A 299 -23.40 -37.89 -24.91
N TYR A 300 -24.01 -36.74 -25.17
CA TYR A 300 -23.75 -35.48 -24.48
C TYR A 300 -25.03 -34.83 -23.96
N PHE A 301 -24.94 -34.18 -22.81
CA PHE A 301 -25.99 -33.31 -22.30
C PHE A 301 -25.50 -31.88 -22.09
N LEU A 302 -26.37 -30.92 -22.40
CA LEU A 302 -26.22 -29.50 -22.10
C LEU A 302 -26.99 -29.17 -20.83
N THR A 303 -26.32 -28.69 -19.79
CA THR A 303 -26.97 -28.15 -18.60
C THR A 303 -26.88 -26.63 -18.60
N ALA A 304 -28.02 -25.95 -18.62
CA ALA A 304 -28.09 -24.50 -18.57
C ALA A 304 -29.28 -24.03 -17.72
N THR A 305 -29.12 -22.86 -17.09
CA THR A 305 -30.19 -22.20 -16.35
C THR A 305 -30.84 -21.17 -17.27
N ASN A 306 -32.17 -21.14 -17.39
CA ASN A 306 -32.86 -20.09 -18.14
C ASN A 306 -32.94 -18.77 -17.37
N VAL A 307 -33.46 -17.70 -17.99
CA VAL A 307 -33.62 -16.38 -17.36
C VAL A 307 -34.57 -16.33 -16.16
N GLN A 308 -35.37 -17.36 -15.93
CA GLN A 308 -36.22 -17.51 -14.74
C GLN A 308 -35.53 -18.28 -13.60
N GLY A 309 -34.26 -18.65 -13.75
CA GLY A 309 -33.52 -19.41 -12.75
C GLY A 309 -33.82 -20.91 -12.75
N ARG A 310 -34.53 -21.43 -13.75
CA ARG A 310 -34.82 -22.86 -13.89
C ARG A 310 -33.67 -23.58 -14.58
N VAL A 311 -33.22 -24.68 -14.00
CA VAL A 311 -32.12 -25.48 -14.55
C VAL A 311 -32.67 -26.56 -15.47
N TYR A 312 -32.15 -26.61 -16.69
CA TYR A 312 -32.48 -27.60 -17.71
C TYR A 312 -31.27 -28.49 -17.95
N LYS A 313 -31.45 -29.81 -17.87
CA LYS A 313 -30.49 -30.81 -18.36
C LYS A 313 -31.03 -31.37 -19.68
N ILE A 314 -30.51 -30.86 -20.78
CA ILE A 314 -30.99 -31.08 -22.14
C ILE A 314 -30.12 -32.15 -22.78
N PRO A 315 -30.67 -33.29 -23.23
CA PRO A 315 -29.96 -34.22 -24.10
C PRO A 315 -29.57 -33.51 -25.40
N LEU A 316 -28.26 -33.41 -25.66
CA LEU A 316 -27.73 -32.54 -26.70
C LEU A 316 -27.36 -33.33 -27.95
N ALA A 317 -26.68 -34.45 -27.81
CA ALA A 317 -26.27 -35.27 -28.95
C ALA A 317 -26.08 -36.73 -28.57
N ALA A 318 -26.39 -37.62 -29.52
CA ALA A 318 -26.19 -39.05 -29.40
C ALA A 318 -25.73 -39.68 -30.73
N LEU A 319 -25.03 -40.82 -30.66
CA LEU A 319 -24.75 -41.64 -31.84
C LEU A 319 -26.06 -42.15 -32.51
N PRO A 320 -26.07 -42.39 -33.83
CA PRO A 320 -24.98 -42.25 -34.80
C PRO A 320 -24.80 -40.82 -35.36
N GLY A 321 -25.38 -39.79 -34.72
CA GLY A 321 -25.35 -38.41 -35.20
C GLY A 321 -26.73 -37.77 -35.22
N LYS A 322 -27.30 -37.54 -34.03
CA LYS A 322 -28.59 -36.86 -33.84
C LYS A 322 -28.53 -35.92 -32.63
N TYR A 323 -29.37 -34.89 -32.62
CA TYR A 323 -29.59 -34.09 -31.42
C TYR A 323 -30.59 -34.83 -30.53
N GLY A 324 -30.28 -35.01 -29.25
CA GLY A 324 -31.13 -35.78 -28.32
C GLY A 324 -30.35 -36.77 -27.47
N ASP A 325 -31.02 -37.84 -27.04
CA ASP A 325 -30.44 -39.03 -26.39
C ASP A 325 -30.57 -40.25 -27.32
N GLU A 326 -30.08 -41.44 -26.93
CA GLU A 326 -30.12 -42.67 -27.74
C GLU A 326 -31.51 -42.97 -28.32
N ASP A 327 -32.56 -42.71 -27.54
CA ASP A 327 -33.93 -43.11 -27.84
C ASP A 327 -34.75 -42.01 -28.52
N ASN A 328 -34.52 -40.73 -28.21
CA ASN A 328 -35.41 -39.62 -28.56
C ASN A 328 -34.65 -38.42 -29.12
N ASP A 329 -35.32 -37.63 -29.96
CA ASP A 329 -34.73 -36.47 -30.62
C ASP A 329 -34.95 -35.18 -29.82
N LEU A 330 -33.99 -34.25 -29.89
CA LEU A 330 -34.16 -32.86 -29.45
C LEU A 330 -34.56 -32.01 -30.66
N VAL A 331 -35.84 -31.63 -30.68
CA VAL A 331 -36.45 -30.81 -31.72
C VAL A 331 -36.43 -29.34 -31.30
N PHE A 332 -35.69 -28.53 -32.05
CA PHE A 332 -35.60 -27.08 -31.89
C PHE A 332 -35.87 -26.33 -33.20
N VAL A 333 -36.26 -27.05 -34.25
CA VAL A 333 -36.73 -26.49 -35.52
C VAL A 333 -38.15 -26.97 -35.73
N GLU A 334 -39.05 -26.04 -36.02
CA GLU A 334 -40.47 -26.34 -36.21
C GLU A 334 -40.70 -27.30 -37.38
N ALA A 335 -41.88 -27.91 -37.38
CA ALA A 335 -42.35 -28.62 -38.56
C ALA A 335 -42.43 -27.66 -39.76
N PRO A 336 -42.15 -28.11 -40.98
CA PRO A 336 -42.24 -27.26 -42.18
C PRO A 336 -43.68 -26.80 -42.50
N ALA A 337 -44.68 -27.45 -41.90
CA ALA A 337 -46.09 -27.06 -41.92
C ALA A 337 -46.85 -27.79 -40.80
N PRO A 338 -48.03 -27.30 -40.35
CA PRO A 338 -48.84 -27.98 -39.34
C PRO A 338 -49.23 -29.43 -39.69
N GLY A 339 -49.31 -29.77 -40.97
CA GLY A 339 -49.64 -31.11 -41.46
C GLY A 339 -48.45 -32.06 -41.65
N ALA A 340 -47.23 -31.63 -41.31
CA ALA A 340 -45.99 -32.40 -41.49
C ALA A 340 -45.23 -32.51 -40.15
N PRO A 341 -45.81 -33.19 -39.14
CA PRO A 341 -45.26 -33.21 -37.78
C PRO A 341 -43.89 -33.87 -37.73
N ASN A 342 -43.01 -33.32 -36.90
CA ASN A 342 -41.62 -33.74 -36.72
C ASN A 342 -41.27 -34.04 -35.25
N ILE A 343 -42.25 -34.06 -34.35
CA ILE A 343 -42.07 -34.37 -32.92
C ILE A 343 -42.80 -35.67 -32.60
N GLU A 344 -42.08 -36.72 -32.20
CA GLU A 344 -42.61 -38.02 -31.78
C GLU A 344 -42.81 -38.10 -30.27
N PRO A 345 -43.74 -38.95 -29.76
CA PRO A 345 -43.82 -39.21 -28.33
C PRO A 345 -42.50 -39.75 -27.79
N GLY A 346 -41.91 -39.06 -26.83
CA GLY A 346 -40.57 -39.31 -26.32
C GLY A 346 -39.63 -38.12 -26.57
N ASP A 347 -39.83 -37.38 -27.66
CA ASP A 347 -38.92 -36.30 -28.08
C ASP A 347 -38.92 -35.11 -27.13
N PHE A 348 -37.79 -34.41 -27.12
CA PHE A 348 -37.59 -33.16 -26.41
C PHE A 348 -37.85 -31.98 -27.34
N VAL A 349 -38.49 -30.94 -26.84
CA VAL A 349 -38.89 -29.76 -27.61
C VAL A 349 -38.38 -28.51 -26.92
N VAL A 350 -37.60 -27.70 -27.64
CA VAL A 350 -37.18 -26.37 -27.18
C VAL A 350 -38.27 -25.36 -27.51
N LEU A 351 -38.69 -24.59 -26.52
CA LEU A 351 -39.79 -23.63 -26.63
C LEU A 351 -39.35 -22.24 -26.17
N MET A 352 -39.72 -21.21 -26.93
CA MET A 352 -39.43 -19.81 -26.61
C MET A 352 -40.71 -18.99 -26.45
N SER A 353 -40.81 -18.16 -25.42
CA SER A 353 -42.03 -17.36 -25.23
C SER A 353 -42.26 -16.28 -26.29
N ARG A 354 -41.27 -16.00 -27.15
CA ARG A 354 -41.30 -15.09 -28.30
C ARG A 354 -40.02 -15.29 -29.11
N ASP A 355 -40.08 -15.00 -30.40
CA ASP A 355 -38.93 -15.03 -31.32
C ASP A 355 -38.00 -13.82 -31.11
N HIS A 356 -37.43 -13.71 -29.91
CA HIS A 356 -36.50 -12.65 -29.55
C HIS A 356 -35.67 -13.04 -28.32
N ILE A 357 -34.46 -12.49 -28.20
CA ILE A 357 -33.54 -12.70 -27.06
C ILE A 357 -34.05 -12.18 -25.69
N SER A 358 -35.21 -11.53 -25.66
CA SER A 358 -35.92 -11.16 -24.43
C SER A 358 -36.97 -12.20 -24.02
N GLY A 359 -37.13 -13.26 -24.80
CA GLY A 359 -38.00 -14.40 -24.49
C GLY A 359 -37.44 -15.28 -23.39
N ILE A 360 -38.32 -16.16 -22.91
CA ILE A 360 -38.01 -17.19 -21.92
C ILE A 360 -37.99 -18.53 -22.63
N SER A 361 -36.88 -19.26 -22.48
CA SER A 361 -36.76 -20.61 -23.01
C SER A 361 -37.18 -21.66 -21.99
N ASN A 362 -37.86 -22.70 -22.47
CA ASN A 362 -38.25 -23.90 -21.73
C ASN A 362 -37.92 -25.12 -22.60
N VAL A 363 -37.65 -26.26 -21.98
CA VAL A 363 -37.48 -27.54 -22.69
C VAL A 363 -38.41 -28.57 -22.08
N LEU A 364 -39.26 -29.15 -22.91
CA LEU A 364 -40.22 -30.16 -22.52
C LEU A 364 -39.90 -31.48 -23.20
N ARG A 365 -40.31 -32.60 -22.60
CA ARG A 365 -40.45 -33.88 -23.29
C ARG A 365 -41.91 -34.10 -23.64
N TYR A 366 -42.22 -34.40 -24.89
CA TYR A 366 -43.55 -34.80 -25.30
C TYR A 366 -43.79 -36.25 -24.84
N ASP A 367 -44.78 -36.48 -23.98
CA ASP A 367 -44.94 -37.78 -23.31
C ASP A 367 -45.90 -38.69 -24.05
N ARG A 368 -47.15 -38.24 -24.27
CA ARG A 368 -48.20 -39.00 -24.95
C ARG A 368 -49.44 -38.16 -25.22
N VAL A 369 -50.36 -38.72 -25.99
CA VAL A 369 -51.77 -38.30 -26.05
C VAL A 369 -52.63 -39.35 -25.37
N ALA A 370 -53.56 -38.92 -24.51
CA ALA A 370 -54.56 -39.81 -23.93
C ALA A 370 -55.95 -39.15 -23.99
N GLY A 371 -56.83 -39.72 -24.81
CA GLY A 371 -58.08 -39.06 -25.19
C GLY A 371 -57.80 -37.78 -25.96
N ASP A 372 -58.53 -36.71 -25.65
CA ASP A 372 -58.37 -35.40 -26.30
C ASP A 372 -57.38 -34.50 -25.54
N VAL A 373 -56.32 -35.06 -24.96
CA VAL A 373 -55.34 -34.34 -24.15
C VAL A 373 -53.91 -34.78 -24.47
N ALA A 374 -53.05 -33.83 -24.83
CA ALA A 374 -51.61 -34.02 -24.97
C ALA A 374 -50.91 -33.78 -23.62
N TYR A 375 -49.94 -34.62 -23.27
CA TYR A 375 -49.16 -34.55 -22.03
C TYR A 375 -47.69 -34.32 -22.33
N PHE A 376 -47.06 -33.48 -21.51
CA PHE A 376 -45.66 -33.10 -21.60
C PHE A 376 -45.02 -33.13 -20.21
N VAL A 377 -43.71 -33.35 -20.16
CA VAL A 377 -42.90 -33.27 -18.94
C VAL A 377 -41.95 -32.09 -19.08
N ASP A 378 -41.97 -31.15 -18.14
CA ASP A 378 -40.99 -30.06 -18.13
C ASP A 378 -39.66 -30.61 -17.59
N LEU A 379 -38.57 -30.45 -18.34
CA LEU A 379 -37.26 -30.96 -17.92
C LEU A 379 -36.71 -30.21 -16.68
N ALA A 380 -37.23 -29.02 -16.38
CA ALA A 380 -36.97 -28.35 -15.11
C ALA A 380 -37.85 -28.87 -13.95
N GLY A 381 -38.75 -29.82 -14.24
CA GLY A 381 -39.61 -30.50 -13.28
C GLY A 381 -41.10 -30.20 -13.46
N GLY A 382 -41.93 -31.23 -13.25
CA GLY A 382 -43.38 -31.16 -13.33
C GLY A 382 -43.94 -31.60 -14.68
N THR A 383 -45.27 -31.66 -14.77
CA THR A 383 -45.99 -32.09 -15.97
C THR A 383 -46.87 -30.95 -16.48
N LYS A 384 -47.02 -30.88 -17.80
CA LYS A 384 -47.95 -29.99 -18.51
C LYS A 384 -48.92 -30.81 -19.33
N SER A 385 -50.07 -30.24 -19.62
CA SER A 385 -51.06 -30.86 -20.50
C SER A 385 -51.88 -29.80 -21.20
N ALA A 386 -52.36 -30.11 -22.40
CA ALA A 386 -53.20 -29.24 -23.18
C ALA A 386 -54.35 -30.03 -23.84
N PRO A 387 -55.58 -29.49 -23.84
CA PRO A 387 -56.68 -30.09 -24.57
C PRO A 387 -56.44 -29.99 -26.08
N ILE A 388 -56.95 -30.98 -26.81
CA ILE A 388 -56.87 -31.10 -28.27
C ILE A 388 -58.30 -31.02 -28.81
N ASN A 389 -58.50 -30.29 -29.90
CA ASN A 389 -59.72 -30.36 -30.66
C ASN A 389 -59.76 -31.68 -31.45
N PRO A 390 -60.67 -32.62 -31.14
CA PRO A 390 -60.68 -33.94 -31.78
C PRO A 390 -60.99 -33.89 -33.29
N ALA A 391 -61.54 -32.79 -33.80
CA ALA A 391 -61.84 -32.65 -35.22
C ALA A 391 -60.64 -32.16 -36.05
N THR A 392 -59.78 -31.33 -35.46
CA THR A 392 -58.65 -30.69 -36.18
C THR A 392 -57.28 -31.16 -35.70
N GLY A 393 -57.21 -31.81 -34.53
CA GLY A 393 -55.94 -32.15 -33.88
C GLY A 393 -55.26 -30.93 -33.23
N GLU A 394 -55.84 -29.74 -33.29
CA GLU A 394 -55.23 -28.50 -32.81
C GLU A 394 -55.34 -28.36 -31.30
N GLY A 395 -54.29 -27.84 -30.67
CA GLY A 395 -54.27 -27.48 -29.26
C GLY A 395 -53.37 -26.27 -29.00
N GLN A 396 -53.45 -25.76 -27.77
CA GLN A 396 -52.59 -24.68 -27.29
C GLN A 396 -52.00 -25.07 -25.93
N LEU A 397 -50.68 -25.04 -25.84
CA LEU A 397 -49.95 -25.35 -24.62
C LEU A 397 -49.47 -24.07 -23.94
N LEU A 398 -49.79 -23.90 -22.66
CA LEU A 398 -49.28 -22.78 -21.86
C LEU A 398 -48.05 -23.22 -21.06
N VAL A 399 -46.92 -22.55 -21.28
CA VAL A 399 -45.66 -22.80 -20.55
C VAL A 399 -45.04 -21.46 -20.16
N GLY A 400 -44.97 -21.19 -18.86
CA GLY A 400 -44.51 -19.89 -18.37
C GLY A 400 -45.43 -18.78 -18.86
N GLU A 401 -44.87 -17.85 -19.64
CA GLU A 401 -45.61 -16.76 -20.30
C GLU A 401 -45.91 -17.02 -21.79
N GLY A 402 -45.40 -18.13 -22.37
CA GLY A 402 -45.62 -18.49 -23.77
C GLY A 402 -46.90 -19.31 -23.99
N THR A 403 -47.50 -19.18 -25.17
CA THR A 403 -48.69 -19.93 -25.60
C THR A 403 -48.45 -20.58 -26.96
N TYR A 404 -48.07 -21.84 -26.95
CA TYR A 404 -47.57 -22.57 -28.12
C TYR A 404 -48.70 -23.28 -28.82
N LYS A 405 -48.94 -22.96 -30.09
CA LYS A 405 -49.92 -23.70 -30.92
C LYS A 405 -49.31 -25.02 -31.34
N PHE A 406 -50.11 -26.08 -31.36
CA PHE A 406 -49.67 -27.36 -31.89
C PHE A 406 -50.79 -28.10 -32.60
N VAL A 407 -50.41 -29.00 -33.48
CA VAL A 407 -51.30 -29.92 -34.18
C VAL A 407 -50.82 -31.35 -33.96
N VAL A 408 -51.71 -32.21 -33.52
CA VAL A 408 -51.48 -33.64 -33.33
C VAL A 408 -52.01 -34.40 -34.55
N ALA A 409 -51.12 -35.16 -35.20
CA ALA A 409 -51.48 -36.02 -36.31
C ALA A 409 -52.10 -37.34 -35.84
N PRO A 410 -52.79 -38.09 -36.72
CA PRO A 410 -53.47 -39.34 -36.36
C PRO A 410 -52.55 -40.44 -35.80
N ASP A 411 -51.25 -40.39 -36.10
CA ASP A 411 -50.22 -41.29 -35.58
C ASP A 411 -49.67 -40.85 -34.22
N GLY A 412 -50.17 -39.75 -33.66
CA GLY A 412 -49.77 -39.19 -32.37
C GLY A 412 -48.58 -38.25 -32.43
N LYS A 413 -47.99 -38.03 -33.61
CA LYS A 413 -46.90 -37.05 -33.79
C LYS A 413 -47.42 -35.62 -33.71
N LEU A 414 -46.53 -34.69 -33.39
CA LEU A 414 -46.87 -33.31 -33.09
C LEU A 414 -46.08 -32.34 -33.99
N ALA A 415 -46.76 -31.30 -34.45
CA ALA A 415 -46.18 -30.10 -35.06
C ALA A 415 -46.44 -28.93 -34.10
N MET A 416 -45.44 -28.12 -33.77
CA MET A 416 -45.57 -27.05 -32.78
C MET A 416 -44.95 -25.75 -33.29
N ASP A 417 -45.61 -24.64 -32.96
CA ASP A 417 -45.06 -23.29 -32.99
C ASP A 417 -44.11 -23.18 -31.79
N GLN A 418 -42.81 -23.28 -32.02
CA GLN A 418 -41.77 -23.40 -30.99
C GLN A 418 -41.20 -22.05 -30.60
N ASN A 419 -41.13 -21.09 -31.54
CA ASN A 419 -40.61 -19.75 -31.29
C ASN A 419 -41.69 -18.75 -30.82
N ASN A 420 -42.98 -19.13 -30.88
CA ASN A 420 -44.15 -18.33 -30.53
C ASN A 420 -44.29 -17.05 -31.38
N ASP A 421 -43.96 -17.14 -32.68
CA ASP A 421 -44.22 -16.08 -33.67
C ASP A 421 -45.64 -16.16 -34.27
N GLY A 422 -46.33 -17.28 -34.04
CA GLY A 422 -47.72 -17.50 -34.38
C GLY A 422 -47.98 -18.45 -35.55
N ASP A 423 -46.95 -19.01 -36.19
CA ASP A 423 -47.10 -20.03 -37.23
C ASP A 423 -46.25 -21.31 -36.97
N ILE A 424 -46.28 -22.23 -37.93
CA ILE A 424 -45.53 -23.50 -37.88
C ILE A 424 -44.92 -23.66 -39.26
N ALA A 425 -43.72 -23.09 -39.45
CA ALA A 425 -43.15 -22.87 -40.78
C ALA A 425 -41.67 -23.27 -40.92
N GLY A 426 -41.12 -23.98 -39.94
CA GLY A 426 -39.74 -24.47 -39.96
C GLY A 426 -38.74 -23.50 -39.34
N ASP A 427 -39.20 -22.57 -38.52
CA ASP A 427 -38.35 -21.62 -37.80
C ASP A 427 -37.57 -22.30 -36.66
N GLU A 428 -36.43 -21.71 -36.29
CA GLU A 428 -35.54 -22.25 -35.27
C GLU A 428 -35.80 -21.60 -33.91
N ALA A 429 -36.11 -22.42 -32.91
CA ALA A 429 -36.10 -22.03 -31.51
C ALA A 429 -34.69 -22.15 -30.91
N PHE A 430 -34.34 -21.21 -30.04
CA PHE A 430 -33.05 -21.19 -29.34
C PHE A 430 -33.24 -21.14 -27.81
N PHE A 431 -32.16 -21.39 -27.07
CA PHE A 431 -32.19 -21.38 -25.62
C PHE A 431 -31.56 -20.10 -25.04
N ILE A 432 -32.32 -19.31 -24.29
CA ILE A 432 -31.84 -18.13 -23.59
C ILE A 432 -31.44 -18.51 -22.16
N ALA A 433 -30.14 -18.57 -21.95
CA ALA A 433 -29.54 -18.84 -20.65
C ALA A 433 -29.56 -17.59 -19.76
N LEU A 434 -29.41 -17.82 -18.45
CA LEU A 434 -29.34 -16.81 -17.42
C LEU A 434 -28.19 -15.84 -17.72
N GLY A 435 -28.47 -14.53 -17.66
CA GLY A 435 -27.57 -13.49 -18.18
C GLY A 435 -27.94 -12.99 -19.58
N GLY A 436 -28.94 -13.60 -20.25
CA GLY A 436 -29.42 -13.16 -21.56
C GLY A 436 -28.60 -13.70 -22.73
N ILE A 437 -27.83 -14.76 -22.51
CA ILE A 437 -27.01 -15.43 -23.53
C ILE A 437 -27.88 -16.31 -24.40
N LYS A 438 -27.72 -16.17 -25.71
CA LYS A 438 -28.38 -17.04 -26.69
C LYS A 438 -27.50 -18.26 -26.97
N LEU A 439 -28.06 -19.45 -26.73
CA LEU A 439 -27.53 -20.73 -27.17
C LEU A 439 -28.30 -21.16 -28.41
N ASP A 440 -27.62 -21.08 -29.53
CA ASP A 440 -28.11 -21.39 -30.86
C ASP A 440 -27.57 -22.77 -31.22
N LEU A 441 -28.47 -23.75 -31.38
CA LEU A 441 -28.10 -25.16 -31.31
C LEU A 441 -27.64 -25.71 -32.67
N GLY A 442 -27.90 -25.03 -33.79
CA GLY A 442 -27.54 -25.53 -35.11
C GLY A 442 -27.55 -24.49 -36.24
N PRO A 443 -27.58 -24.95 -37.51
CA PRO A 443 -27.50 -26.35 -37.95
C PRO A 443 -26.08 -26.94 -37.82
N GLY A 444 -25.96 -28.26 -37.99
CA GLY A 444 -24.68 -28.93 -38.25
C GLY A 444 -23.85 -29.33 -37.02
N PHE A 445 -24.49 -29.55 -35.87
CA PHE A 445 -23.83 -29.93 -34.61
C PHE A 445 -22.81 -28.90 -34.10
N THR A 446 -22.90 -27.67 -34.60
CA THR A 446 -22.21 -26.50 -34.07
C THR A 446 -23.16 -25.74 -33.17
N VAL A 447 -22.86 -25.67 -31.88
CA VAL A 447 -23.58 -24.83 -30.94
C VAL A 447 -22.87 -23.49 -30.84
N ARG A 448 -23.58 -22.40 -31.13
CA ARG A 448 -23.09 -21.03 -30.95
C ARG A 448 -23.58 -20.48 -29.62
N VAL A 449 -22.67 -19.87 -28.88
CA VAL A 449 -22.93 -19.18 -27.62
C VAL A 449 -22.71 -17.69 -27.88
N ILE A 450 -23.82 -16.95 -27.89
CA ILE A 450 -23.88 -15.57 -28.34
C ILE A 450 -24.15 -14.67 -27.14
N VAL A 451 -23.22 -13.76 -26.87
CA VAL A 451 -23.38 -12.69 -25.87
C VAL A 451 -23.78 -11.42 -26.61
N PRO A 452 -25.04 -10.95 -26.44
CA PRO A 452 -25.53 -9.87 -27.28
C PRO A 452 -24.95 -8.51 -26.88
N GLU A 453 -24.67 -7.66 -27.88
CA GLU A 453 -24.00 -6.36 -27.71
C GLU A 453 -24.71 -5.44 -26.70
N ARG A 454 -26.04 -5.54 -26.62
CA ARG A 454 -26.89 -4.72 -25.73
C ARG A 454 -26.66 -4.94 -24.24
N LEU A 455 -25.85 -5.93 -23.88
CA LEU A 455 -25.43 -6.17 -22.50
C LEU A 455 -24.25 -5.28 -22.08
N PHE A 456 -23.73 -4.43 -22.97
CA PHE A 456 -22.52 -3.63 -22.77
C PHE A 456 -22.73 -2.13 -23.05
N ASP A 457 -21.93 -1.29 -22.39
CA ASP A 457 -21.97 0.16 -22.52
C ASP A 457 -21.28 0.66 -23.82
N GLU A 458 -20.24 -0.03 -24.30
CA GLU A 458 -19.60 0.20 -25.60
C GLU A 458 -19.77 -1.01 -26.54
N PRO A 459 -20.84 -1.06 -27.36
CA PRO A 459 -21.12 -2.21 -28.21
C PRO A 459 -20.11 -2.29 -29.37
N ALA A 460 -19.41 -3.43 -29.47
CA ALA A 460 -18.59 -3.78 -30.64
C ALA A 460 -19.24 -4.88 -31.51
N GLY A 461 -20.54 -5.12 -31.31
CA GLY A 461 -21.28 -6.25 -31.88
C GLY A 461 -21.45 -7.43 -30.91
N ASP A 462 -22.28 -8.40 -31.31
CA ASP A 462 -22.47 -9.63 -30.54
C ASP A 462 -21.16 -10.44 -30.49
N GLU A 463 -20.76 -10.90 -29.30
CA GLU A 463 -19.66 -11.85 -29.17
C GLU A 463 -20.17 -13.26 -29.40
N VAL A 464 -19.62 -13.91 -30.43
CA VAL A 464 -19.99 -15.27 -30.80
C VAL A 464 -18.83 -16.21 -30.48
N THR A 465 -19.08 -17.11 -29.55
CA THR A 465 -18.24 -18.28 -29.27
C THR A 465 -18.96 -19.53 -29.76
N LYS A 466 -18.24 -20.64 -29.95
CA LYS A 466 -18.86 -21.88 -30.45
C LYS A 466 -18.11 -23.13 -30.02
N PHE A 467 -18.80 -24.25 -30.01
CA PHE A 467 -18.20 -25.57 -29.95
C PHE A 467 -18.92 -26.50 -30.91
N ASP A 468 -18.18 -27.47 -31.42
CA ASP A 468 -18.66 -28.44 -32.39
C ASP A 468 -18.76 -29.81 -31.71
N LEU A 469 -19.83 -30.55 -31.99
CA LEU A 469 -19.97 -31.96 -31.62
C LEU A 469 -19.58 -32.80 -32.83
N THR A 470 -18.76 -33.80 -32.60
CA THR A 470 -18.22 -34.69 -33.62
C THR A 470 -18.62 -36.12 -33.34
N PHE A 471 -18.88 -36.87 -34.41
CA PHE A 471 -19.41 -38.23 -34.33
C PHE A 471 -18.44 -39.18 -35.04
N GLY A 472 -17.79 -40.04 -34.26
CA GLY A 472 -16.92 -41.12 -34.73
C GLY A 472 -17.35 -42.44 -34.09
N ASP A 473 -16.39 -43.19 -33.53
CA ASP A 473 -16.67 -44.35 -32.67
C ASP A 473 -17.31 -43.95 -31.33
N GLN A 474 -17.18 -42.67 -30.96
CA GLN A 474 -17.76 -42.02 -29.79
C GLN A 474 -18.22 -40.62 -30.21
N VAL A 475 -19.09 -39.99 -29.41
CA VAL A 475 -19.34 -38.55 -29.51
C VAL A 475 -18.20 -37.82 -28.80
N ASP A 476 -17.71 -36.75 -29.40
CA ASP A 476 -16.65 -35.93 -28.81
C ASP A 476 -16.85 -34.45 -29.14
N LEU A 477 -16.22 -33.58 -28.36
CA LEU A 477 -16.39 -32.15 -28.42
C LEU A 477 -15.12 -31.44 -28.92
N VAL A 478 -15.28 -30.52 -29.87
CA VAL A 478 -14.20 -29.69 -30.39
C VAL A 478 -14.49 -28.23 -30.07
N VAL A 479 -13.61 -27.61 -29.29
CA VAL A 479 -13.64 -26.15 -29.06
C VAL A 479 -12.61 -25.48 -29.97
N PRO A 480 -13.03 -24.78 -31.04
CA PRO A 480 -12.11 -24.06 -31.91
C PRO A 480 -11.37 -22.95 -31.14
N SER A 481 -10.24 -22.50 -31.67
CA SER A 481 -9.48 -21.36 -31.14
C SER A 481 -9.10 -20.45 -32.31
N PRO A 482 -9.29 -19.12 -32.20
CA PRO A 482 -9.77 -18.39 -31.03
C PRO A 482 -11.29 -18.50 -30.82
N GLN A 483 -11.74 -18.16 -29.61
CA GLN A 483 -13.13 -17.99 -29.21
C GLN A 483 -13.39 -16.49 -29.05
N GLY A 484 -14.05 -15.88 -30.04
CA GLY A 484 -13.97 -14.43 -30.23
C GLY A 484 -12.52 -14.00 -30.46
N GLU A 485 -12.01 -13.09 -29.64
CA GLU A 485 -10.61 -12.64 -29.67
C GLU A 485 -9.68 -13.52 -28.79
N CYS A 486 -10.24 -14.41 -27.96
CA CYS A 486 -9.45 -15.12 -26.96
C CYS A 486 -8.87 -16.45 -27.47
N LYS A 487 -7.59 -16.70 -27.19
CA LYS A 487 -6.89 -17.94 -27.58
C LYS A 487 -6.91 -18.96 -26.43
N LEU A 488 -7.21 -20.21 -26.76
CA LEU A 488 -7.19 -21.31 -25.78
C LEU A 488 -5.77 -21.59 -25.28
N GLN A 489 -5.55 -21.39 -23.98
CA GLN A 489 -4.31 -21.68 -23.25
C GLN A 489 -4.43 -23.05 -22.58
N SER A 490 -3.43 -23.91 -22.75
CA SER A 490 -3.43 -25.21 -22.06
C SER A 490 -3.22 -25.03 -20.54
N ASP A 491 -3.81 -25.88 -19.71
CA ASP A 491 -3.62 -25.85 -18.25
C ASP A 491 -3.97 -27.23 -17.66
N GLY A 492 -2.97 -28.06 -17.32
CA GLY A 492 -3.20 -29.30 -16.57
C GLY A 492 -4.23 -30.27 -17.18
N GLY A 493 -4.24 -30.46 -18.50
CA GLY A 493 -5.26 -31.27 -19.21
C GLY A 493 -6.45 -30.45 -19.73
N HIS A 494 -6.64 -29.23 -19.21
CA HIS A 494 -7.64 -28.30 -19.69
C HIS A 494 -7.10 -27.40 -20.80
N LYS A 495 -8.01 -26.76 -21.53
CA LYS A 495 -7.78 -25.61 -22.38
C LYS A 495 -8.74 -24.50 -21.97
N LYS A 496 -8.19 -23.36 -21.56
CA LYS A 496 -8.94 -22.25 -20.98
C LYS A 496 -8.74 -20.97 -21.75
N CYS A 497 -9.78 -20.15 -21.85
CA CYS A 497 -9.68 -18.80 -22.37
C CYS A 497 -10.82 -17.95 -21.79
N LEU A 498 -10.56 -16.67 -21.56
CA LEU A 498 -11.57 -15.72 -21.10
C LEU A 498 -11.80 -14.68 -22.19
N THR A 499 -13.01 -14.65 -22.74
CA THR A 499 -13.35 -13.69 -23.79
C THR A 499 -13.40 -12.26 -23.26
N ARG A 500 -13.36 -11.28 -24.16
CA ARG A 500 -13.40 -9.85 -23.79
C ARG A 500 -14.63 -9.52 -22.94
N TYR A 501 -15.77 -10.15 -23.23
CA TYR A 501 -17.00 -9.96 -22.47
C TYR A 501 -17.15 -10.89 -21.25
N GLY A 502 -16.08 -11.59 -20.87
CA GLY A 502 -16.00 -12.35 -19.62
C GLY A 502 -16.59 -13.76 -19.68
N LEU A 503 -16.80 -14.35 -20.86
CA LEU A 503 -17.09 -15.78 -20.98
C LEU A 503 -15.81 -16.57 -20.69
N LEU A 504 -15.79 -17.30 -19.57
CA LEU A 504 -14.71 -18.24 -19.29
C LEU A 504 -15.04 -19.57 -19.94
N ILE A 505 -14.27 -19.97 -20.93
CA ILE A 505 -14.31 -21.27 -21.56
C ILE A 505 -13.27 -22.14 -20.87
N ASP A 506 -13.70 -23.27 -20.33
CA ASP A 506 -12.86 -24.29 -19.70
C ASP A 506 -13.19 -25.65 -20.31
N TRP A 507 -12.34 -26.09 -21.24
CA TRP A 507 -12.44 -27.34 -21.97
C TRP A 507 -11.50 -28.36 -21.33
N ASP A 508 -12.07 -29.31 -20.59
CA ASP A 508 -11.37 -30.41 -19.94
C ASP A 508 -11.17 -31.54 -20.97
N LYS A 509 -9.91 -31.71 -21.40
CA LYS A 509 -9.56 -32.75 -22.36
C LYS A 509 -9.30 -34.07 -21.66
N LYS A 510 -10.16 -35.05 -21.89
CA LYS A 510 -10.06 -36.38 -21.28
C LYS A 510 -9.69 -37.41 -22.35
N SER A 511 -9.25 -38.58 -21.90
CA SER A 511 -9.12 -39.73 -22.81
C SER A 511 -10.50 -40.31 -23.06
N GLY A 512 -11.07 -40.13 -24.25
CA GLY A 512 -12.43 -40.54 -24.58
C GLY A 512 -13.24 -39.30 -24.93
N SER A 513 -14.17 -38.91 -24.07
CA SER A 513 -15.06 -37.77 -24.29
C SER A 513 -14.69 -36.57 -23.43
N ASP A 514 -14.54 -35.42 -24.07
CA ASP A 514 -14.18 -34.16 -23.43
C ASP A 514 -15.36 -33.50 -22.68
N ASP A 515 -15.10 -32.71 -21.64
CA ASP A 515 -16.11 -31.89 -20.96
C ASP A 515 -15.86 -30.41 -21.22
N LEU A 516 -16.93 -29.62 -21.38
CA LEU A 516 -16.86 -28.17 -21.54
C LEU A 516 -17.67 -27.47 -20.45
N THR A 517 -17.04 -26.52 -19.78
CA THR A 517 -17.70 -25.57 -18.88
C THR A 517 -17.57 -24.17 -19.46
N ILE A 518 -18.70 -23.49 -19.65
CA ILE A 518 -18.74 -22.08 -20.01
C ILE A 518 -19.28 -21.33 -18.80
N SER A 519 -18.45 -20.50 -18.17
CA SER A 519 -18.87 -19.66 -17.06
C SER A 519 -19.22 -18.28 -17.57
N VAL A 520 -20.42 -17.86 -17.23
CA VAL A 520 -21.06 -16.63 -17.67
C VAL A 520 -21.02 -15.63 -16.52
N PRO A 521 -20.70 -14.36 -16.78
CA PRO A 521 -20.73 -13.36 -15.74
C PRO A 521 -22.11 -13.24 -15.09
N SER A 522 -22.18 -13.23 -13.76
CA SER A 522 -23.46 -13.13 -13.05
C SER A 522 -23.98 -11.70 -13.10
N ALA A 523 -24.96 -11.44 -13.98
CA ALA A 523 -25.67 -10.16 -14.12
C ALA A 523 -26.65 -9.84 -12.96
N GLN A 524 -26.34 -10.23 -11.72
CA GLN A 524 -27.23 -9.99 -10.58
C GLN A 524 -26.84 -8.75 -9.77
N VAL A 525 -27.68 -7.72 -9.91
CA VAL A 525 -28.08 -6.69 -8.92
C VAL A 525 -27.58 -5.24 -9.11
N PHE A 526 -26.66 -4.94 -10.02
CA PHE A 526 -26.36 -3.53 -10.36
C PHE A 526 -26.32 -3.30 -11.87
N PRO A 527 -26.69 -2.10 -12.37
CA PRO A 527 -26.68 -1.79 -13.79
C PRO A 527 -25.23 -1.53 -14.24
N THR A 528 -24.34 -2.49 -14.05
CA THR A 528 -23.04 -2.52 -14.74
C THR A 528 -23.20 -3.50 -15.89
N ARG A 529 -23.62 -2.94 -17.02
CA ARG A 529 -23.68 -3.58 -18.33
C ARG A 529 -22.24 -3.64 -18.86
N GLY A 530 -21.51 -4.71 -18.59
CA GLY A 530 -20.06 -4.77 -18.84
C GLY A 530 -19.53 -6.17 -18.59
N GLY A 531 -18.51 -6.61 -19.31
CA GLY A 531 -17.89 -7.93 -19.16
C GLY A 531 -17.24 -8.16 -17.78
N GLY A 532 -16.44 -9.23 -17.63
CA GLY A 532 -15.66 -9.42 -16.41
C GLY A 532 -14.68 -8.24 -16.23
N GLN A 533 -14.95 -7.33 -15.28
CA GLN A 533 -14.10 -6.17 -15.02
C GLN A 533 -13.11 -6.46 -13.89
N GLY A 534 -11.82 -6.27 -14.13
CA GLY A 534 -10.78 -6.37 -13.12
C GLY A 534 -10.72 -5.11 -12.25
N GLU A 535 -10.71 -5.27 -10.93
CA GLU A 535 -10.50 -4.12 -10.04
C GLU A 535 -9.03 -3.99 -9.63
N VAL A 536 -8.46 -2.80 -9.89
CA VAL A 536 -7.13 -2.40 -9.47
C VAL A 536 -7.25 -1.30 -8.41
N PHE A 537 -6.73 -1.55 -7.22
CA PHE A 537 -6.72 -0.63 -6.09
C PHE A 537 -5.37 0.07 -6.04
N ILE A 538 -5.37 1.38 -6.20
CA ILE A 538 -4.20 2.24 -6.05
C ILE A 538 -4.36 2.95 -4.70
N SER A 539 -3.51 2.65 -3.73
CA SER A 539 -3.76 3.03 -2.34
C SER A 539 -2.51 3.46 -1.59
N LEU A 540 -2.65 4.49 -0.75
CA LEU A 540 -1.68 4.88 0.27
C LEU A 540 -2.03 4.29 1.65
N GLU A 541 -2.93 3.31 1.69
CA GLU A 541 -3.41 2.65 2.89
C GLU A 541 -3.23 1.12 2.81
N ARG A 542 -2.07 0.68 2.31
CA ARG A 542 -1.73 -0.73 2.12
C ARG A 542 -2.09 -1.65 3.29
N GLU A 543 -1.86 -1.21 4.53
CA GLU A 543 -2.17 -1.98 5.74
C GLU A 543 -3.67 -2.30 5.90
N ARG A 544 -4.56 -1.50 5.30
CA ARG A 544 -6.01 -1.75 5.29
C ARG A 544 -6.43 -2.73 4.19
N LEU A 545 -5.68 -2.78 3.09
CA LEU A 545 -5.95 -3.69 1.95
C LEU A 545 -5.40 -5.09 2.18
N ILE A 546 -4.28 -5.20 2.90
CA ILE A 546 -3.53 -6.43 3.09
C ILE A 546 -3.76 -6.95 4.51
N LYS A 547 -4.33 -8.15 4.66
CA LYS A 547 -4.22 -8.85 5.95
C LYS A 547 -2.75 -9.21 6.19
N PRO A 548 -2.12 -8.76 7.29
CA PRO A 548 -0.80 -9.22 7.62
C PRO A 548 -0.89 -10.73 7.86
N VAL A 549 -0.21 -11.52 7.01
CA VAL A 549 0.22 -12.85 7.44
C VAL A 549 1.02 -12.61 8.70
N GLN A 550 0.68 -13.27 9.81
CA GLN A 550 1.49 -13.26 11.02
C GLN A 550 2.85 -13.93 10.71
N ARG A 551 3.72 -13.26 9.98
CA ARG A 551 5.14 -13.55 9.97
C ARG A 551 5.68 -12.99 11.28
N PRO A 552 6.49 -13.75 12.04
CA PRO A 552 7.30 -13.12 13.07
C PRO A 552 8.07 -11.98 12.40
N ALA A 553 8.02 -10.79 13.01
CA ALA A 553 8.73 -9.63 12.50
C ALA A 553 10.19 -10.04 12.22
N PRO A 554 10.78 -9.62 11.08
CA PRO A 554 12.20 -9.83 10.85
C PRO A 554 12.97 -9.36 12.09
N VAL A 555 13.91 -10.19 12.56
CA VAL A 555 14.70 -9.87 13.75
C VAL A 555 15.50 -8.61 13.43
N PRO A 556 15.35 -7.52 14.21
CA PRO A 556 16.04 -6.27 13.94
C PRO A 556 17.55 -6.50 13.98
N LYS A 557 18.22 -6.07 12.92
CA LYS A 557 19.66 -6.25 12.73
C LYS A 557 20.28 -4.97 12.15
N CYS A 558 20.82 -4.16 13.05
CA CYS A 558 21.57 -2.97 12.71
C CYS A 558 22.69 -3.23 11.67
N GLY A 559 22.66 -2.45 10.59
CA GLY A 559 23.58 -2.48 9.46
C GLY A 559 23.11 -3.34 8.27
N ASP A 560 21.84 -3.72 8.20
CA ASP A 560 21.28 -4.52 7.10
C ASP A 560 20.53 -3.69 6.04
N GLY A 561 20.45 -2.38 6.22
CA GLY A 561 19.77 -1.44 5.35
C GLY A 561 18.24 -1.45 5.47
N ILE A 562 17.66 -2.06 6.51
CA ILE A 562 16.21 -2.11 6.71
C ILE A 562 15.86 -1.61 8.11
N ILE A 563 15.12 -0.49 8.21
CA ILE A 563 14.68 0.00 9.51
C ILE A 563 13.50 -0.84 10.02
N THR A 564 13.77 -1.70 11.00
CA THR A 564 12.77 -2.54 11.66
C THR A 564 12.68 -2.20 13.15
N LYS A 565 11.47 -2.04 13.70
CA LYS A 565 11.32 -1.68 15.13
C LYS A 565 12.07 -2.69 16.02
N PRO A 566 12.93 -2.24 16.96
CA PRO A 566 13.02 -0.89 17.51
C PRO A 566 14.05 0.05 16.86
N GLU A 567 14.62 -0.28 15.70
CA GLU A 567 15.58 0.58 14.98
C GLU A 567 14.97 1.92 14.60
N TYR A 568 15.79 2.96 14.73
CA TYR A 568 15.48 4.33 14.36
C TYR A 568 16.04 4.71 12.99
N CYS A 569 17.20 4.14 12.63
CA CYS A 569 17.98 4.43 11.44
C CYS A 569 18.83 3.20 11.08
N ASP A 570 19.28 3.07 9.83
CA ASP A 570 20.19 2.01 9.39
C ASP A 570 20.90 2.46 8.09
N PRO A 571 22.22 2.23 7.90
CA PRO A 571 23.21 1.58 8.78
C PRO A 571 23.88 2.54 9.81
N PRO A 572 24.69 2.03 10.76
CA PRO A 572 25.49 2.87 11.66
C PRO A 572 26.26 3.98 10.94
N GLY A 573 26.21 5.20 11.49
CA GLY A 573 26.84 6.38 10.91
C GLY A 573 26.10 6.98 9.72
N SER A 574 24.99 6.38 9.26
CA SER A 574 24.16 7.00 8.21
C SER A 574 23.52 8.29 8.71
N ALA A 575 23.36 9.28 7.83
CA ALA A 575 22.59 10.48 8.14
C ALA A 575 21.15 10.14 8.58
N CYS A 576 20.66 10.82 9.61
CA CYS A 576 19.32 10.67 10.18
C CYS A 576 18.81 12.00 10.73
N SER A 577 17.50 12.10 10.98
CA SER A 577 16.86 13.30 11.56
C SER A 577 15.72 12.89 12.50
N ARG A 578 15.55 13.63 13.61
CA ARG A 578 14.44 13.45 14.58
C ARG A 578 13.97 14.79 15.16
N PRO A 579 12.78 14.90 15.77
CA PRO A 579 12.38 16.12 16.46
C PRO A 579 13.46 16.60 17.45
N GLY A 580 14.04 17.77 17.19
CA GLY A 580 15.14 18.35 17.97
C GLY A 580 16.57 18.06 17.46
N VAL A 581 16.75 17.18 16.48
CA VAL A 581 18.05 16.90 15.82
C VAL A 581 17.84 16.93 14.30
N LYS A 582 18.20 18.05 13.67
CA LYS A 582 18.06 18.24 12.21
C LYS A 582 19.16 17.54 11.40
N PHE A 583 20.36 17.41 11.98
CA PHE A 583 21.54 16.78 11.37
C PHE A 583 22.15 15.81 12.38
N GLY A 584 21.86 14.52 12.22
CA GLY A 584 22.37 13.48 13.10
C GLY A 584 23.00 12.32 12.33
N ALA A 585 23.81 11.55 13.04
CA ALA A 585 24.36 10.28 12.58
C ALA A 585 23.69 9.13 13.32
N CYS A 586 23.44 8.04 12.61
CA CYS A 586 22.85 6.85 13.19
C CYS A 586 23.80 6.25 14.23
N SER A 587 23.31 6.00 15.44
CA SER A 587 24.11 5.40 16.51
C SER A 587 24.61 4.01 16.10
N SER A 588 25.69 3.54 16.72
CA SER A 588 26.30 2.24 16.41
C SER A 588 25.37 1.03 16.62
N ASP A 589 24.29 1.22 17.39
CA ASP A 589 23.26 0.22 17.67
C ASP A 589 21.96 0.45 16.87
N CYS A 590 21.94 1.44 15.97
CA CYS A 590 20.78 1.82 15.15
C CYS A 590 19.54 2.27 15.95
N MET A 591 19.66 2.46 17.27
CA MET A 591 18.52 2.76 18.14
C MET A 591 18.22 4.26 18.27
N SER A 592 19.14 5.12 17.85
CA SER A 592 18.98 6.55 18.02
C SER A 592 19.66 7.35 16.92
N CYS A 593 19.10 8.54 16.66
CA CYS A 593 19.78 9.56 15.89
C CYS A 593 20.54 10.49 16.83
N GLU A 594 21.87 10.40 16.80
CA GLU A 594 22.77 11.20 17.62
C GLU A 594 23.12 12.49 16.86
N GLN A 595 23.01 13.63 17.54
CA GLN A 595 23.38 14.91 16.93
C GLN A 595 24.88 14.91 16.63
N ILE A 596 25.25 15.18 15.38
CA ILE A 596 26.64 15.48 15.04
C ILE A 596 26.94 16.80 15.73
N LYS A 597 27.75 16.75 16.80
CA LYS A 597 28.21 17.97 17.46
C LYS A 597 29.32 18.56 16.58
N PRO A 598 29.14 19.76 16.04
CA PRO A 598 30.22 20.41 15.28
C PRO A 598 31.47 20.52 16.17
N VAL A 599 32.62 20.11 15.64
CA VAL A 599 33.91 20.04 16.32
C VAL A 599 34.80 21.16 15.81
N CYS A 600 34.75 22.26 16.54
CA CYS A 600 35.54 23.43 16.21
C CYS A 600 37.05 23.15 16.13
N GLY A 601 37.67 23.50 15.00
CA GLY A 601 39.11 23.39 14.76
C GLY A 601 39.54 22.08 14.10
N ASN A 602 38.63 21.38 13.44
CA ASN A 602 38.89 20.16 12.67
C ASN A 602 39.20 20.44 11.17
N GLY A 603 39.10 21.71 10.74
CA GLY A 603 39.35 22.15 9.36
C GLY A 603 38.17 21.95 8.41
N LEU A 604 36.98 21.61 8.91
CA LEU A 604 35.73 21.40 8.17
C LEU A 604 34.63 22.30 8.74
N LEU A 605 34.05 23.19 7.93
CA LEU A 605 33.02 24.13 8.40
C LEU A 605 31.66 23.42 8.56
N GLU A 606 31.29 23.09 9.80
CA GLU A 606 30.09 22.32 10.15
C GLU A 606 28.86 23.20 10.50
N PRO A 607 27.62 22.69 10.42
CA PRO A 607 26.42 23.47 10.76
C PRO A 607 26.43 24.00 12.20
N GLY A 608 26.56 25.32 12.34
CA GLY A 608 26.67 26.01 13.64
C GLY A 608 28.02 26.71 13.86
N GLU A 609 29.00 26.46 13.01
CA GLU A 609 30.29 27.15 12.96
C GLU A 609 30.23 28.27 11.92
N ALA A 610 30.84 29.42 12.22
CA ALA A 610 30.98 30.55 11.29
C ALA A 610 32.36 30.60 10.63
N CYS A 611 33.34 29.85 11.15
CA CYS A 611 34.70 29.76 10.61
C CYS A 611 35.44 28.55 11.18
N GLU A 612 36.46 28.07 10.47
CA GLU A 612 37.45 27.08 10.95
C GLU A 612 38.88 27.65 10.89
N ALA A 613 39.12 28.59 9.99
CA ALA A 613 40.35 29.35 9.84
C ALA A 613 40.07 30.86 9.71
N ASN A 614 41.09 31.69 9.95
CA ASN A 614 40.97 33.14 9.77
C ASN A 614 40.59 33.54 8.32
N ALA A 615 40.86 32.67 7.34
CA ALA A 615 40.48 32.88 5.95
C ALA A 615 38.97 32.80 5.71
N ASP A 616 38.21 32.19 6.63
CA ASP A 616 36.75 32.05 6.54
C ASP A 616 36.02 33.29 7.06
N CYS A 617 36.75 34.25 7.64
CA CYS A 617 36.21 35.48 8.21
C CYS A 617 36.53 36.71 7.35
N ALA A 618 35.81 37.81 7.57
CA ALA A 618 36.11 39.08 6.91
C ALA A 618 37.53 39.57 7.29
N ALA A 619 38.12 40.46 6.49
CA ALA A 619 39.52 40.88 6.66
C ALA A 619 39.83 41.58 8.01
N ASP A 620 38.82 42.02 8.78
CA ASP A 620 38.93 42.60 10.13
C ASP A 620 38.47 41.64 11.24
N GLU A 621 38.30 40.36 10.94
CA GLU A 621 37.83 39.31 11.84
C GLU A 621 38.80 38.13 11.90
N VAL A 622 38.93 37.53 13.08
CA VAL A 622 39.72 36.33 13.33
C VAL A 622 38.82 35.21 13.78
N CYS A 623 39.15 34.00 13.33
CA CYS A 623 38.38 32.83 13.72
C CYS A 623 38.72 32.43 15.15
N SER A 624 37.73 32.52 16.04
CA SER A 624 37.93 32.23 17.46
C SER A 624 36.73 31.48 18.01
N SER A 625 36.98 30.21 18.41
CA SER A 625 35.92 29.29 18.86
C SER A 625 34.83 29.11 17.78
N CYS A 626 35.26 29.05 16.53
CA CYS A 626 34.41 28.85 15.35
C CYS A 626 33.30 29.89 15.20
N ALA A 627 33.57 31.08 15.70
CA ALA A 627 32.86 32.30 15.40
C ALA A 627 33.86 33.32 14.84
N CYS A 628 33.48 34.01 13.77
CA CYS A 628 34.23 35.17 13.33
C CYS A 628 34.06 36.28 14.36
N LYS A 629 35.17 36.64 15.00
CA LYS A 629 35.19 37.72 15.99
C LYS A 629 36.06 38.82 15.44
N LYS A 630 35.54 40.04 15.50
CA LYS A 630 36.31 41.23 15.17
C LYS A 630 37.63 41.24 15.96
N GLN A 631 38.74 41.41 15.26
CA GLN A 631 40.04 41.50 15.90
C GLN A 631 40.03 42.70 16.84
N MET A 632 40.15 42.46 18.14
CA MET A 632 40.23 43.54 19.13
C MET A 632 41.66 44.10 19.09
N PRO A 633 41.83 45.44 19.06
CA PRO A 633 43.16 46.07 19.11
C PRO A 633 43.91 45.63 20.37
N VAL A 634 45.21 45.34 20.24
CA VAL A 634 46.05 44.77 21.30
C VAL A 634 47.14 45.76 21.70
N CYS A 635 46.86 46.50 22.76
CA CYS A 635 47.79 47.45 23.38
C CYS A 635 49.13 46.79 23.74
N GLY A 636 50.23 47.33 23.22
CA GLY A 636 51.60 46.94 23.58
C GLY A 636 52.24 45.91 22.66
N ASN A 637 51.68 45.71 21.47
CA ASN A 637 52.27 44.91 20.40
C ASN A 637 53.28 45.71 19.53
N GLY A 638 53.38 47.02 19.75
CA GLY A 638 54.31 47.94 19.10
C GLY A 638 53.80 48.58 17.80
N VAL A 639 52.53 48.40 17.44
CA VAL A 639 51.92 48.93 16.22
C VAL A 639 50.60 49.62 16.56
N ILE A 640 50.46 50.92 16.26
CA ILE A 640 49.20 51.65 16.48
C ILE A 640 48.18 51.26 15.38
N GLU A 641 47.20 50.44 15.72
CA GLU A 641 46.12 49.95 14.85
C GLU A 641 44.91 50.92 14.82
N PRO A 642 44.01 50.83 13.81
CA PRO A 642 42.82 51.69 13.74
C PRO A 642 41.89 51.51 14.95
N GLY A 643 41.89 52.51 15.85
CA GLY A 643 41.14 52.47 17.11
C GLY A 643 42.02 52.60 18.36
N GLU A 644 43.35 52.55 18.21
CA GLU A 644 44.32 52.73 19.29
C GLU A 644 44.82 54.18 19.37
N ALA A 645 44.94 54.72 20.58
CA ALA A 645 45.50 56.05 20.84
C ALA A 645 46.96 56.00 21.34
N CYS A 646 47.44 54.84 21.78
CA CYS A 646 48.80 54.63 22.25
C CYS A 646 49.15 53.14 22.25
N GLU A 647 50.43 52.81 22.11
CA GLU A 647 51.00 51.46 22.25
C GLU A 647 51.94 51.37 23.45
N VAL A 648 52.70 52.44 23.70
CA VAL A 648 53.58 52.59 24.86
C VAL A 648 53.31 53.90 25.59
N ASP A 649 53.74 54.00 26.86
CA ASP A 649 53.61 55.24 27.66
C ASP A 649 54.21 56.47 26.96
N ALA A 650 55.23 56.26 26.11
CA ALA A 650 55.87 57.33 25.35
C ALA A 650 54.97 57.94 24.25
N ASP A 651 53.91 57.23 23.84
CA ASP A 651 52.95 57.74 22.87
C ASP A 651 51.92 58.69 23.51
N CYS A 652 51.91 58.78 24.85
CA CYS A 652 51.01 59.61 25.63
C CYS A 652 51.67 60.92 26.11
N ALA A 653 50.84 61.91 26.41
CA ALA A 653 51.32 63.18 26.96
C ALA A 653 51.92 62.98 28.37
N ALA A 654 52.86 63.86 28.76
CA ALA A 654 53.58 63.74 30.02
C ALA A 654 52.63 63.67 31.24
N GLY A 655 52.69 62.56 31.98
CA GLY A 655 51.83 62.28 33.14
C GLY A 655 50.64 61.35 32.86
N GLU A 656 50.51 60.84 31.64
CA GLU A 656 49.56 59.79 31.24
C GLU A 656 50.32 58.51 30.93
N VAL A 657 49.70 57.37 31.22
CA VAL A 657 50.22 56.03 30.92
C VAL A 657 49.30 55.36 29.90
N CYS A 658 49.90 54.60 28.99
CA CYS A 658 49.15 53.88 27.99
C CYS A 658 48.49 52.65 28.63
N SER A 659 47.16 52.61 28.64
CA SER A 659 46.40 51.50 29.20
C SER A 659 45.16 51.24 28.36
N ASN A 660 44.96 49.99 27.93
CA ASN A 660 43.87 49.58 27.02
C ASN A 660 43.81 50.44 25.75
N CYS A 661 44.96 50.65 25.09
CA CYS A 661 45.09 51.44 23.86
C CYS A 661 44.63 52.90 24.02
N ALA A 662 44.56 53.44 25.24
CA ALA A 662 44.16 54.81 25.53
C ALA A 662 45.11 55.49 26.54
N CYS A 663 45.41 56.76 26.31
CA CYS A 663 46.21 57.57 27.23
C CYS A 663 45.38 57.93 28.47
N ASN A 664 45.74 57.33 29.60
CA ASN A 664 45.00 57.47 30.84
C ASN A 664 45.88 58.13 31.91
N LYS A 665 45.33 59.09 32.66
CA LYS A 665 46.00 59.61 33.86
C LYS A 665 46.02 58.51 34.94
N PRO A 666 47.16 58.25 35.61
CA PRO A 666 47.25 57.19 36.59
C PRO A 666 46.32 57.48 37.78
N VAL A 667 45.21 56.76 37.85
CA VAL A 667 44.33 56.72 39.02
C VAL A 667 44.83 55.61 39.93
N VAL A 668 45.33 55.97 41.11
CA VAL A 668 45.74 55.01 42.14
C VAL A 668 44.48 54.26 42.64
N LYS A 669 44.27 53.02 42.17
CA LYS A 669 43.23 52.14 42.71
C LYS A 669 43.75 51.39 43.95
N LYS A 670 43.16 51.71 45.11
CA LYS A 670 43.23 50.90 46.33
C LYS A 670 42.58 49.54 46.10
N THR A 671 43.31 48.46 46.35
CA THR A 671 42.76 47.13 46.63
C THR A 671 42.07 47.15 48.00
N ASN A 672 40.74 47.25 48.02
CA ASN A 672 39.94 47.07 49.23
C ASN A 672 39.06 45.81 49.08
N CYS A 673 39.54 44.67 49.57
CA CYS A 673 38.64 43.66 50.14
C CYS A 673 38.37 44.08 51.59
N ALA A 674 37.45 45.03 51.83
CA ALA A 674 36.77 45.30 53.11
C ALA A 674 35.79 46.49 52.98
N PHE A 675 34.54 46.29 53.39
CA PHE A 675 33.69 47.35 53.93
C PHE A 675 33.12 46.89 55.27
N GLU A 676 33.08 47.81 56.23
CA GLU A 676 32.49 47.59 57.55
C GLU A 676 30.97 47.36 57.45
N GLY A 677 30.48 46.31 58.12
CA GLY A 677 29.09 46.23 58.58
C GLY A 677 28.19 45.13 57.98
N GLU A 678 28.45 44.60 56.80
CA GLU A 678 27.50 43.69 56.13
C GLU A 678 28.18 42.56 55.34
N CYS A 679 27.97 41.29 55.70
CA CYS A 679 28.41 40.15 54.86
C CYS A 679 27.47 40.00 53.64
N ARG A 680 27.85 39.73 52.36
CA ARG A 680 28.89 38.91 51.65
C ARG A 680 29.40 39.61 50.37
N VAL A 681 30.59 39.22 49.83
CA VAL A 681 30.74 38.92 48.36
C VAL A 681 31.77 37.80 48.08
N TRP A 682 31.55 37.11 46.94
CA TRP A 682 32.38 36.11 46.27
C TRP A 682 33.14 36.69 45.05
N ASP A 683 34.45 36.51 45.05
CA ASP A 683 35.34 36.34 43.89
C ASP A 683 36.38 35.25 44.28
N GLU A 684 36.91 34.51 43.31
CA GLU A 684 37.96 33.50 43.51
C GLU A 684 39.23 34.08 44.17
N SER A 685 39.40 35.40 44.17
CA SER A 685 40.55 36.10 44.74
C SER A 685 40.46 36.45 46.25
N CYS A 686 39.32 36.33 46.94
CA CYS A 686 39.16 36.78 48.36
C CYS A 686 38.59 35.76 49.39
N GLY A 687 38.48 34.46 49.09
CA GLY A 687 38.41 33.37 50.10
C GLY A 687 37.13 33.23 50.98
N LYS A 688 36.20 32.33 50.56
CA LYS A 688 35.08 31.64 51.27
C LYS A 688 33.73 32.37 51.56
N ARG A 689 32.64 31.57 51.55
CA ARG A 689 31.17 31.87 51.62
C ARG A 689 30.77 32.25 53.06
N MET A 690 30.47 33.50 53.41
CA MET A 690 29.93 33.86 54.75
C MET A 690 28.73 34.82 54.72
N GLU A 691 27.48 34.40 54.98
CA GLU A 691 26.24 35.24 54.97
C GLU A 691 26.00 35.81 56.37
N ARG A 692 25.16 36.84 56.52
CA ARG A 692 24.73 37.28 57.86
C ARG A 692 23.82 36.25 58.53
N LEU A 693 24.05 36.00 59.81
CA LEU A 693 23.28 35.17 60.71
C LEU A 693 22.42 36.06 61.62
N LEU A 694 21.12 35.78 61.68
CA LEU A 694 20.16 36.54 62.47
C LEU A 694 19.37 35.56 63.35
N GLU A 695 19.31 35.83 64.65
CA GLU A 695 18.51 35.06 65.62
C GLU A 695 17.47 36.01 66.21
N ASP A 696 16.18 35.69 66.04
CA ASP A 696 15.03 36.51 66.47
C ASP A 696 15.10 37.99 66.03
N GLY A 697 15.59 38.23 64.81
CA GLY A 697 15.70 39.57 64.22
C GLY A 697 16.96 40.37 64.62
N VAL A 698 17.79 39.85 65.52
CA VAL A 698 19.03 40.49 66.00
C VAL A 698 20.25 39.92 65.27
N ASP A 699 21.20 40.81 64.89
CA ASP A 699 22.41 40.41 64.14
C ASP A 699 23.37 39.70 65.08
N LYS A 700 23.78 38.50 64.70
CA LYS A 700 24.70 37.66 65.47
C LYS A 700 26.05 37.47 64.77
N GLY A 701 26.27 38.09 63.61
CA GLY A 701 27.52 37.99 62.84
C GLY A 701 27.37 37.19 61.54
N CYS A 702 28.46 36.63 61.00
CA CYS A 702 28.44 35.94 59.71
C CYS A 702 28.67 34.43 59.81
N VAL A 703 27.97 33.65 58.98
CA VAL A 703 27.96 32.18 58.98
C VAL A 703 28.14 31.60 57.58
N ASP A 704 28.84 30.48 57.46
CA ASP A 704 28.84 29.65 56.25
C ASP A 704 27.46 28.97 56.13
N PRO A 705 26.76 29.10 54.99
CA PRO A 705 25.36 28.69 54.89
C PRO A 705 25.23 27.16 54.87
N ILE A 706 26.27 26.45 54.42
CA ILE A 706 26.31 24.98 54.37
C ILE A 706 26.52 24.45 55.81
N VAL A 707 27.40 25.10 56.58
CA VAL A 707 27.65 24.74 57.99
C VAL A 707 26.45 25.09 58.87
N ALA A 708 25.79 26.23 58.65
CA ALA A 708 24.57 26.63 59.36
C ALA A 708 23.42 25.64 59.15
N ALA A 709 23.16 25.26 57.89
CA ALA A 709 22.13 24.27 57.55
C ALA A 709 22.39 22.90 58.20
N SER A 710 23.66 22.48 58.31
CA SER A 710 24.02 21.21 58.97
C SER A 710 23.79 21.18 60.49
N ARG A 711 23.66 22.34 61.13
CA ARG A 711 23.47 22.49 62.59
C ARG A 711 22.06 22.91 62.97
N GLY A 712 21.14 23.03 62.00
CA GLY A 712 19.75 23.43 62.24
C GLY A 712 19.62 24.86 62.75
N VAL A 713 20.55 25.74 62.37
CA VAL A 713 20.53 27.16 62.76
C VAL A 713 19.81 27.95 61.68
N ASP A 714 18.82 28.76 62.09
CA ASP A 714 17.99 29.55 61.19
C ASP A 714 18.83 30.69 60.57
N TYR A 715 18.86 30.77 59.23
CA TYR A 715 19.58 31.82 58.51
C TYR A 715 18.78 32.29 57.30
N CYS A 716 18.80 33.59 57.04
CA CYS A 716 18.09 34.19 55.91
C CYS A 716 19.01 34.26 54.68
N GLY A 717 18.78 33.39 53.70
CA GLY A 717 19.37 33.51 52.35
C GLY A 717 18.72 34.64 51.52
N ARG A 718 18.66 34.49 50.18
CA ARG A 718 18.02 35.46 49.25
C ARG A 718 16.47 35.49 49.31
N TYR A 719 15.84 34.81 50.26
CA TYR A 719 14.38 34.65 50.31
C TYR A 719 13.78 35.35 51.54
N THR A 720 12.76 36.16 51.33
CA THR A 720 11.95 36.85 52.36
C THR A 720 10.60 36.15 52.52
N LEU A 721 10.20 35.84 53.75
CA LEU A 721 8.83 35.42 54.09
C LEU A 721 8.26 36.40 55.12
N ASP A 722 7.09 36.97 54.80
CA ASP A 722 6.44 38.01 55.59
C ASP A 722 5.74 37.44 56.84
N ARG A 723 5.77 38.19 57.95
CA ARG A 723 4.97 37.89 59.15
C ARG A 723 3.65 38.67 59.08
N GLY A 724 2.69 38.16 58.30
CA GLY A 724 1.41 38.82 58.03
C GLY A 724 1.45 39.75 56.81
N ASN A 725 0.51 40.69 56.69
CA ASN A 725 0.31 41.50 55.47
C ASN A 725 1.25 42.72 55.31
N ILE A 726 2.47 42.69 55.88
CA ILE A 726 3.45 43.79 55.76
C ILE A 726 4.69 43.28 55.03
N ALA A 727 5.01 43.88 53.88
CA ALA A 727 6.20 43.55 53.10
C ALA A 727 7.48 43.84 53.90
N CYS A 728 8.31 42.82 54.11
CA CYS A 728 9.52 42.93 54.91
C CYS A 728 10.80 42.94 54.03
N ASN A 729 11.78 43.77 54.39
CA ASN A 729 13.10 43.81 53.74
C ASN A 729 14.20 43.86 54.82
N TYR A 730 15.04 42.82 54.86
CA TYR A 730 16.12 42.67 55.85
C TYR A 730 17.29 43.64 55.68
N GLN A 731 17.45 44.27 54.50
CA GLN A 731 18.50 45.27 54.25
C GLN A 731 18.10 46.69 54.68
N LYS A 732 16.89 46.88 55.22
CA LYS A 732 16.43 48.16 55.76
C LYS A 732 16.15 48.05 57.25
N ASP A 733 16.86 48.83 58.07
CA ASP A 733 16.73 48.86 59.53
C ASP A 733 15.28 49.09 60.01
N SER A 734 14.51 49.91 59.30
CA SER A 734 13.12 50.22 59.66
C SER A 734 12.13 49.08 59.45
N THR A 735 12.44 48.11 58.58
CA THR A 735 11.53 47.00 58.21
C THR A 735 12.03 45.62 58.68
N ARG A 736 13.29 45.54 59.12
CA ARG A 736 13.96 44.29 59.50
C ARG A 736 13.30 43.56 60.67
N GLN A 737 12.70 44.27 61.63
CA GLN A 737 12.05 43.65 62.80
C GLN A 737 10.76 42.87 62.49
N PHE A 738 10.19 43.04 61.29
CA PHE A 738 8.92 42.41 60.86
C PHE A 738 9.12 41.11 60.06
N CYS A 739 10.36 40.63 60.01
CA CYS A 739 10.86 39.71 59.03
C CYS A 739 11.27 38.43 59.80
N VAL A 740 10.75 37.25 59.42
CA VAL A 740 11.08 35.95 60.08
C VAL A 740 11.91 35.06 59.17
N CYS A 741 13.04 34.52 59.66
CA CYS A 741 13.82 33.55 58.89
C CYS A 741 13.13 32.17 58.98
N PRO A 742 12.94 31.45 57.87
CA PRO A 742 12.44 30.08 57.93
C PRO A 742 13.49 29.18 58.58
N SER A 743 13.03 28.19 59.36
CA SER A 743 13.95 27.21 59.91
C SER A 743 14.61 26.41 58.80
N GLY A 744 15.94 26.26 58.86
CA GLY A 744 16.72 25.71 57.76
C GLY A 744 16.20 24.32 57.33
N PRO A 745 16.10 24.03 56.02
CA PRO A 745 15.72 22.69 55.56
C PRO A 745 16.74 21.67 56.08
N GLN A 746 16.28 20.57 56.69
CA GLN A 746 17.14 19.44 57.01
C GLN A 746 17.69 18.85 55.71
N LEU A 747 18.91 19.24 55.36
CA LEU A 747 19.68 18.54 54.33
C LEU A 747 20.02 17.16 54.87
N GLN A 748 19.28 16.14 54.43
CA GLN A 748 19.76 14.77 54.55
C GLN A 748 21.06 14.67 53.74
N ALA A 749 22.17 14.48 54.45
CA ALA A 749 23.42 14.07 53.83
C ALA A 749 23.16 12.79 53.01
N PRO A 750 23.73 12.64 51.80
CA PRO A 750 23.64 11.39 51.07
C PRO A 750 24.32 10.29 51.91
N SER A 751 23.51 9.42 52.48
CA SER A 751 23.97 8.17 53.03
C SER A 751 24.55 7.31 51.91
N TYR A 752 25.75 6.78 52.14
CA TYR A 752 26.40 5.77 51.32
C TYR A 752 25.39 4.69 50.86
N VAL A 753 25.30 4.48 49.56
CA VAL A 753 24.53 3.37 48.97
C VAL A 753 25.24 2.06 49.30
N VAL A 754 24.80 1.39 50.36
CA VAL A 754 25.10 -0.02 50.58
C VAL A 754 24.32 -0.83 49.56
N LYS A 755 25.02 -1.52 48.66
CA LYS A 755 24.40 -2.43 47.68
C LYS A 755 23.56 -3.49 48.42
N PRO A 756 22.28 -3.70 48.06
CA PRO A 756 21.48 -4.76 48.67
C PRO A 756 22.00 -6.13 48.24
N SER A 757 22.00 -7.08 49.18
CA SER A 757 22.46 -8.46 48.93
C SER A 757 21.60 -9.16 47.86
N LEU A 758 22.19 -10.14 47.17
CA LEU A 758 21.55 -10.98 46.14
C LEU A 758 20.21 -11.60 46.59
N LEU A 759 20.07 -11.93 47.89
CA LEU A 759 18.85 -12.48 48.46
C LEU A 759 17.69 -11.47 48.52
N THR A 760 17.99 -10.18 48.70
CA THR A 760 16.97 -9.12 48.80
C THR A 760 16.43 -8.72 47.42
N ARG A 761 17.26 -8.81 46.37
CA ARG A 761 16.85 -8.60 44.97
C ARG A 761 15.98 -9.75 44.43
N PHE A 762 16.27 -10.98 44.85
CA PHE A 762 15.45 -12.15 44.50
C PHE A 762 14.03 -12.09 45.10
N TRP A 763 13.91 -11.57 46.33
CA TRP A 763 12.62 -11.47 47.03
C TRP A 763 11.71 -10.36 46.49
N TRP A 764 12.28 -9.28 45.95
CA TRP A 764 11.51 -8.22 45.29
C TRP A 764 11.02 -8.63 43.90
N TRP A 765 11.85 -9.34 43.13
CA TRP A 765 11.46 -9.90 41.82
C TRP A 765 10.31 -10.93 41.93
N LEU A 766 10.30 -11.76 42.98
CA LEU A 766 9.23 -12.73 43.24
C LEU A 766 7.88 -12.09 43.60
N LYS A 767 7.88 -10.85 44.12
CA LYS A 767 6.65 -10.15 44.54
C LYS A 767 5.91 -9.49 43.37
N ASP A 768 6.63 -9.09 42.32
CA ASP A 768 6.04 -8.47 41.13
C ASP A 768 5.52 -9.48 40.10
N LEU A 769 5.96 -10.74 40.16
CA LEU A 769 5.49 -11.82 39.28
C LEU A 769 4.06 -12.32 39.57
N PHE A 770 3.47 -11.95 40.72
CA PHE A 770 2.14 -12.42 41.16
C PHE A 770 1.14 -11.29 41.48
N ALA A 771 1.45 -10.04 41.12
CA ALA A 771 0.52 -8.93 41.31
C ALA A 771 -0.50 -8.87 40.14
N PRO A 772 -1.82 -9.02 40.38
CA PRO A 772 -2.83 -8.85 39.34
C PRO A 772 -2.90 -7.39 38.87
N PRO A 773 -3.21 -7.11 37.58
CA PRO A 773 -3.22 -5.76 37.05
C PRO A 773 -4.33 -4.89 37.67
N PRO A 774 -4.09 -3.60 37.90
CA PRO A 774 -5.07 -2.70 38.50
C PRO A 774 -6.25 -2.44 37.54
N LYS A 775 -7.47 -2.51 38.07
CA LYS A 775 -8.70 -2.12 37.35
C LYS A 775 -8.76 -0.60 37.19
N MET A 776 -8.82 -0.12 35.95
CA MET A 776 -9.15 1.29 35.65
C MET A 776 -10.66 1.51 35.85
N SER A 777 -11.04 2.43 36.73
CA SER A 777 -12.40 2.97 36.81
C SER A 777 -12.45 4.32 36.08
N PHE A 778 -13.42 4.48 35.17
CA PHE A 778 -13.70 5.76 34.51
C PHE A 778 -14.35 6.74 35.50
N ALA A 779 -13.86 7.98 35.49
CA ALA A 779 -14.48 9.10 36.21
C ALA A 779 -15.70 9.63 35.42
N GLU A 780 -16.79 9.91 36.14
CA GLU A 780 -18.00 10.56 35.60
C GLU A 780 -17.73 11.98 35.10
N PRO A 781 -18.54 12.49 34.14
CA PRO A 781 -18.39 13.84 33.62
C PRO A 781 -18.95 14.87 34.61
N LEU A 782 -18.18 15.95 34.83
CA LEU A 782 -18.62 17.13 35.58
C LEU A 782 -19.64 17.94 34.75
N LYS A 783 -20.64 18.46 35.47
CA LYS A 783 -21.73 19.33 34.99
C LYS A 783 -21.26 20.65 34.42
#